data_AF-A0A142XQB5-F1
#
_entry.id   AF-A0A142XQB5-F1
#
_cell.length_a   1.000
_cell.length_b   1.000
_cell.length_c   1.000
_cell.angle_alpha   90.00
_cell.angle_beta   90.00
_cell.angle_gamma   90.00
#
_symmetry.space_group_name_H-M   'P 1'
#
loop_
_entity.id
_entity.type
_entity.pdbx_description
1 polymer ?
#
loop_
_entity_poly.entity_id
_entity_poly.type
_entity_poly.pdbx_seq_one_letter_code
_entity_poly.pdbx_strand_id
1 'polypeptide(L)'
;MQHNLRDPSRDRTKGRIYKVTYDGRQLSQSPKIAGESTENLMKLLEHPEDRVRSRVKIELGARKTEEVIAAAKKWAGQPWGGADPTHHILEALWVHQYHNVVDVDLLKMMLAAKDFRARAAAVRVLCEWRDRVPNSLEMLKQLAADEHPRVRMEAVRAASFFTVPEAAEVVFVAQDKPTDLFVAHVARETMRALDPIVRQAIAEKRPIKFTTAAGARYFLKSVTTDDLLKMERTSAVYLELLFRPGVRDEFRREALTALAKQDQKSELAVLVSAIRQHDEAAITEESVAFDLARLLSGRPQPELVAARGDLEALATKGRALETRQMGYTALIAADGDIEKSWALATKSVAALRDYISAVPMVRDPGARAALYPKVKALLDGLPPDLAKTVEGGKSVSGRFVRIELPGPQRTLTLAEVQVFSDNVNVAVRGKATQSSTAYDGPAVRAIDGKTNGAYSDGTSTHTREGTANPWWEVDLGRAVSIEKIVVWNRTDGAFGDRLANFTVRVLGADRKPVFEALKNPAPKEKAEFKVGTGAPERVIRRSAMFALATVRGQEADAFRGIAKYLADENDREPAVQALLRIPARDWPKDDAKATLDTVMKFIRSVPVAERTSTVALDFMQLGEGLAGLLAPAEAKAARKELADIGVRVIRVGTLFDQMSFDKERITVQAGKPVEFAFENTDIMPHNFVIVAPGNLEKVGNAAEAFALEPGAAAAQYVPSMPAGAVLLKSKLLQTRQAEQLKFTAPKEPGIYPYVCTYPGHWRRMHGALYVVADLEAYQENPEAYLAKNPLTVKDDLLKFNRPRTEWKLEELADAVKEMEMKGGRNFANGKQMFTVGTCIACHKFGGQGAEFGPDLTKLDPKVFKSGVDVLEHVLDPAKKIDDKYAAYRFVLTDDKVVLGMIVEEKDGVVKIIENPLANAKPREIKRADIAEQKKAPTSMMSKGLLDKLSRDEVLDLLAYVWGRADPKSRLFGTGHDH
;
A
#
# COMPACT_ATOMS: atom_id res chain seq x y z
N MET A 1 9.67 37.66 -19.42
CA MET A 1 10.24 38.50 -18.36
C MET A 1 9.76 39.93 -18.58
N GLN A 2 8.93 40.47 -17.69
CA GLN A 2 8.59 41.90 -17.74
C GLN A 2 9.79 42.71 -17.22
N HIS A 3 10.23 43.69 -18.01
CA HIS A 3 11.26 44.66 -17.60
C HIS A 3 10.90 45.32 -16.25
N ASN A 4 11.93 45.65 -15.47
CA ASN A 4 11.78 46.36 -14.19
C ASN A 4 10.97 47.66 -14.39
N LEU A 5 10.10 48.02 -13.44
CA LEU A 5 9.30 49.26 -13.48
C LEU A 5 10.15 50.54 -13.67
N ARG A 6 11.43 50.50 -13.27
CA ARG A 6 12.41 51.57 -13.41
C ARG A 6 13.32 51.44 -14.63
N ASP A 7 13.15 50.41 -15.44
CA ASP A 7 13.94 50.18 -16.65
C ASP A 7 13.76 51.34 -17.65
N PRO A 8 14.83 52.00 -18.12
CA PRO A 8 14.76 53.11 -19.08
C PRO A 8 14.14 52.71 -20.42
N SER A 9 14.23 51.42 -20.78
CA SER A 9 13.71 50.85 -22.03
C SER A 9 12.18 50.74 -22.04
N ARG A 10 11.53 50.90 -20.89
CA ARG A 10 10.09 50.74 -20.74
C ARG A 10 9.37 52.01 -21.20
N ASP A 11 8.47 51.87 -22.18
CA ASP A 11 7.67 52.98 -22.69
C ASP A 11 6.78 53.56 -21.59
N ARG A 12 7.14 54.77 -21.12
CA ARG A 12 6.39 55.53 -20.11
C ARG A 12 5.32 56.44 -20.74
N THR A 13 5.27 56.50 -22.07
CA THR A 13 4.47 57.46 -22.83
C THR A 13 3.31 56.82 -23.59
N LYS A 14 3.40 55.53 -23.96
CA LYS A 14 2.34 54.80 -24.66
C LYS A 14 1.90 53.57 -23.87
N GLY A 15 0.97 53.80 -22.95
CA GLY A 15 0.19 52.77 -22.29
C GLY A 15 -1.13 53.36 -21.82
N ARG A 16 -2.26 52.82 -22.29
CA ARG A 16 -3.58 53.30 -21.87
C ARG A 16 -3.99 52.58 -20.59
N ILE A 17 -3.76 53.23 -19.45
CA ILE A 17 -4.41 52.87 -18.18
C ILE A 17 -5.75 53.62 -18.16
N TYR A 18 -6.85 52.92 -18.40
CA TYR A 18 -8.18 53.51 -18.28
C TYR A 18 -8.58 53.55 -16.80
N LYS A 19 -8.82 54.76 -16.27
CA LYS A 19 -9.39 54.96 -14.95
C LYS A 19 -10.88 55.23 -15.11
N VAL A 20 -11.69 54.20 -14.94
CA VAL A 20 -13.16 54.30 -15.06
C VAL A 20 -13.71 54.95 -13.79
N THR A 21 -14.51 56.00 -13.93
CA THR A 21 -15.25 56.68 -12.86
C THR A 21 -16.67 56.96 -13.33
N TYR A 22 -17.62 57.12 -12.40
CA TYR A 22 -18.97 57.58 -12.72
C TYR A 22 -19.08 59.11 -12.63
N ASP A 23 -20.00 59.70 -13.37
CA ASP A 23 -20.21 61.17 -13.39
C ASP A 23 -20.60 61.70 -12.01
N GLY A 24 -19.95 62.78 -11.60
CA GLY A 24 -20.16 63.42 -10.29
C GLY A 24 -19.31 62.86 -9.14
N ARG A 25 -18.51 61.81 -9.35
CA ARG A 25 -17.57 61.35 -8.31
C ARG A 25 -16.42 62.33 -8.13
N GLN A 26 -16.33 62.95 -6.96
CA GLN A 26 -15.17 63.79 -6.59
C GLN A 26 -13.90 62.92 -6.53
N LEU A 27 -12.86 63.31 -7.27
CA LEU A 27 -11.59 62.57 -7.29
C LEU A 27 -10.87 62.74 -5.95
N SER A 28 -10.37 61.64 -5.39
CA SER A 28 -9.52 61.68 -4.20
C SER A 28 -8.25 62.47 -4.52
N GLN A 29 -8.00 63.54 -3.76
CA GLN A 29 -6.78 64.33 -3.86
C GLN A 29 -5.62 63.58 -3.17
N SER A 30 -4.46 63.53 -3.82
CA SER A 30 -3.28 62.91 -3.23
C SER A 30 -2.68 63.87 -2.19
N PRO A 31 -2.62 63.50 -0.89
CA PRO A 31 -2.01 64.34 0.12
C PRO A 31 -0.49 64.43 -0.07
N LYS A 32 0.11 65.53 0.36
CA LYS A 32 1.57 65.70 0.43
C LYS A 32 2.11 64.82 1.55
N ILE A 33 3.07 63.95 1.24
CA ILE A 33 3.69 63.01 2.21
C ILE A 33 5.19 63.31 2.34
N ALA A 34 5.92 63.32 1.23
CA ALA A 34 7.36 63.56 1.23
C ALA A 34 7.68 64.97 1.77
N GLY A 35 8.57 65.04 2.78
CA GLY A 35 9.01 66.28 3.39
C GLY A 35 7.97 66.98 4.27
N GLU A 36 6.87 66.31 4.64
CA GLU A 36 5.84 66.85 5.54
C GLU A 36 6.24 66.72 7.02
N SER A 37 5.66 67.52 7.94
CA SER A 37 6.02 67.41 9.37
C SER A 37 5.58 66.08 9.98
N THR A 38 6.24 65.61 11.05
CA THR A 38 5.88 64.34 11.70
C THR A 38 4.45 64.40 12.27
N GLU A 39 4.02 65.54 12.82
CA GLU A 39 2.63 65.71 13.28
C GLU A 39 1.61 65.62 12.14
N ASN A 40 1.91 66.23 10.99
CA ASN A 40 1.03 66.18 9.84
C ASN A 40 0.99 64.77 9.21
N LEU A 41 2.11 64.05 9.21
CA LEU A 41 2.15 62.64 8.82
C LEU A 41 1.30 61.76 9.75
N MET A 42 1.33 61.98 11.07
CA MET A 42 0.46 61.24 11.99
C MET A 42 -1.02 61.45 11.66
N LYS A 43 -1.44 62.70 11.38
CA LYS A 43 -2.82 62.98 10.92
C LYS A 43 -3.17 62.26 9.61
N LEU A 44 -2.21 62.08 8.70
CA LEU A 44 -2.45 61.35 7.45
C LEU A 44 -2.64 59.83 7.65
N LEU A 45 -2.39 59.28 8.84
CA LEU A 45 -2.77 57.90 9.19
C LEU A 45 -4.29 57.75 9.37
N GLU A 46 -5.05 58.84 9.44
CA GLU A 46 -6.52 58.84 9.47
C GLU A 46 -7.12 58.73 8.06
N HIS A 47 -6.29 58.87 7.02
CA HIS A 47 -6.76 58.90 5.64
C HIS A 47 -7.41 57.56 5.24
N PRO A 48 -8.58 57.54 4.55
CA PRO A 48 -9.33 56.31 4.27
C PRO A 48 -8.58 55.33 3.35
N GLU A 49 -7.76 55.85 2.42
CA GLU A 49 -6.97 55.03 1.50
C GLU A 49 -5.74 54.39 2.16
N ASP A 50 -5.71 53.06 2.18
CA ASP A 50 -4.60 52.28 2.76
C ASP A 50 -3.24 52.57 2.10
N ARG A 51 -3.24 52.87 0.80
CA ARG A 51 -2.02 53.21 0.07
C ARG A 51 -1.40 54.52 0.54
N VAL A 52 -2.21 55.49 0.99
CA VAL A 52 -1.72 56.74 1.59
C VAL A 52 -1.08 56.42 2.94
N ARG A 53 -1.79 55.72 3.82
CA ARG A 53 -1.28 55.34 5.15
C ARG A 53 0.00 54.50 5.06
N SER A 54 0.08 53.57 4.11
CA SER A 54 1.29 52.77 3.84
C SER A 54 2.48 53.64 3.44
N ARG A 55 2.28 54.65 2.58
CA ARG A 55 3.33 55.60 2.19
C ARG A 55 3.75 56.52 3.34
N VAL A 56 2.79 56.93 4.17
CA VAL A 56 3.07 57.68 5.40
C VAL A 56 3.96 56.87 6.33
N LYS A 57 3.65 55.58 6.56
CA LYS A 57 4.50 54.68 7.36
C LYS A 57 5.91 54.50 6.77
N ILE A 58 6.05 54.42 5.45
CA ILE A 58 7.37 54.39 4.77
C ILE A 58 8.15 55.69 5.03
N GLU A 59 7.51 56.84 4.88
CA GLU A 59 8.13 58.15 5.13
C GLU A 59 8.51 58.33 6.61
N LEU A 60 7.65 57.92 7.54
CA LEU A 60 7.94 57.88 8.97
C LEU A 60 9.11 56.94 9.27
N GLY A 61 9.16 55.77 8.62
CA GLY A 61 10.23 54.79 8.76
C GLY A 61 11.62 55.29 8.36
N ALA A 62 11.70 56.36 7.55
CA ALA A 62 12.96 57.01 7.19
C ALA A 62 13.44 58.05 8.24
N ARG A 63 12.65 58.33 9.28
CA ARG A 63 12.95 59.33 10.33
C ARG A 63 13.53 58.67 11.58
N LYS A 64 14.06 59.50 12.49
CA LYS A 64 14.58 59.03 13.77
C LYS A 64 13.48 58.36 14.58
N THR A 65 13.71 57.10 14.95
CA THR A 65 12.75 56.26 15.67
C THR A 65 12.21 56.92 16.94
N GLU A 66 13.07 57.53 17.77
CA GLU A 66 12.68 58.16 19.04
C GLU A 66 11.63 59.27 18.84
N GLU A 67 11.84 60.12 17.83
CA GLU A 67 10.93 61.23 17.49
C GLU A 67 9.59 60.70 16.98
N VAL A 68 9.62 59.69 16.10
CA VAL A 68 8.40 59.09 15.53
C VAL A 68 7.58 58.37 16.59
N ILE A 69 8.22 57.59 17.46
CA ILE A 69 7.53 56.85 18.52
C ILE A 69 6.95 57.80 19.56
N ALA A 70 7.66 58.87 19.93
CA ALA A 70 7.11 59.90 20.81
C ALA A 70 5.86 60.56 20.19
N ALA A 71 5.91 60.89 18.90
CA ALA A 71 4.78 61.44 18.17
C ALA A 71 3.60 60.44 18.06
N ALA A 72 3.87 59.16 17.79
CA ALA A 72 2.86 58.11 17.69
C ALA A 72 2.15 57.89 19.04
N LYS A 73 2.88 57.87 20.16
CA LYS A 73 2.31 57.78 21.52
C LYS A 73 1.43 58.97 21.85
N LYS A 74 1.92 60.18 21.56
CA LYS A 74 1.15 61.41 21.76
C LYS A 74 -0.15 61.40 20.94
N TRP A 75 -0.07 60.98 19.68
CA TRP A 75 -1.21 60.91 18.76
C TRP A 75 -2.20 59.83 19.19
N ALA A 76 -1.75 58.64 19.57
CA ALA A 76 -2.62 57.56 20.03
C ALA A 76 -3.37 57.90 21.33
N GLY A 77 -2.73 58.66 22.24
CA GLY A 77 -3.26 59.01 23.56
C GLY A 77 -4.20 60.23 23.59
N GLN A 78 -4.45 60.89 22.46
CA GLN A 78 -5.32 62.07 22.43
C GLN A 78 -6.82 61.70 22.52
N PRO A 79 -7.68 62.59 23.05
CA PRO A 79 -9.11 62.32 23.16
C PRO A 79 -9.80 62.37 21.77
N TRP A 80 -10.39 61.26 21.37
CA TRP A 80 -11.13 61.13 20.10
C TRP A 80 -12.63 61.28 20.39
N GLY A 81 -13.17 62.49 20.27
CA GLY A 81 -14.55 62.86 20.67
C GLY A 81 -15.67 62.13 19.92
N GLY A 82 -15.92 60.86 20.25
CA GLY A 82 -17.08 60.06 19.83
C GLY A 82 -16.83 58.95 18.81
N ALA A 83 -15.61 58.82 18.26
CA ALA A 83 -15.25 57.74 17.34
C ALA A 83 -14.53 56.59 18.08
N ASP A 84 -14.75 55.35 17.65
CA ASP A 84 -13.97 54.19 18.13
C ASP A 84 -12.48 54.40 17.80
N PRO A 85 -11.59 54.55 18.80
CA PRO A 85 -10.18 54.83 18.56
C PRO A 85 -9.42 53.62 18.01
N THR A 86 -10.07 52.46 17.84
CA THR A 86 -9.45 51.21 17.36
C THR A 86 -8.58 51.42 16.11
N HIS A 87 -9.05 52.20 15.12
CA HIS A 87 -8.24 52.50 13.92
C HIS A 87 -6.95 53.25 14.26
N HIS A 88 -7.05 54.32 15.05
CA HIS A 88 -5.91 55.16 15.44
C HIS A 88 -4.89 54.38 16.27
N ILE A 89 -5.36 53.57 17.23
CA ILE A 89 -4.51 52.75 18.08
C ILE A 89 -3.83 51.65 17.25
N LEU A 90 -4.52 51.05 16.27
CA LEU A 90 -3.94 50.05 15.37
C LEU A 90 -2.88 50.65 14.44
N GLU A 91 -3.12 51.84 13.89
CA GLU A 91 -2.12 52.55 13.09
C GLU A 91 -0.88 52.92 13.93
N ALA A 92 -1.07 53.35 15.18
CA ALA A 92 0.04 53.58 16.10
C ALA A 92 0.82 52.28 16.40
N LEU A 93 0.12 51.17 16.65
CA LEU A 93 0.75 49.86 16.83
C LEU A 93 1.58 49.44 15.60
N TRP A 94 1.09 49.71 14.39
CA TRP A 94 1.83 49.45 13.16
C TRP A 94 3.01 50.39 12.93
N VAL A 95 2.94 51.66 13.35
CA VAL A 95 4.10 52.56 13.34
C VAL A 95 5.19 52.00 14.25
N HIS A 96 4.82 51.54 15.46
CA HIS A 96 5.73 50.84 16.36
C HIS A 96 6.34 49.58 15.73
N GLN A 97 5.51 48.77 15.05
CA GLN A 97 5.98 47.59 14.31
C GLN A 97 7.00 47.97 13.21
N TYR A 98 6.72 49.03 12.45
CA TYR A 98 7.58 49.50 11.35
C TYR A 98 8.97 49.93 11.85
N HIS A 99 9.03 50.57 13.02
CA HIS A 99 10.27 50.95 13.69
C HIS A 99 10.88 49.84 14.56
N ASN A 100 10.26 48.65 14.58
CA ASN A 100 10.67 47.51 15.40
C ASN A 100 10.76 47.82 16.92
N VAL A 101 9.93 48.74 17.42
CA VAL A 101 9.86 49.13 18.84
C VAL A 101 8.63 48.49 19.47
N VAL A 102 8.85 47.56 20.41
CA VAL A 102 7.77 46.82 21.08
C VAL A 102 6.98 47.75 22.01
N ASP A 103 5.67 47.76 21.86
CA ASP A 103 4.74 48.40 22.79
C ASP A 103 3.64 47.41 23.17
N VAL A 104 3.81 46.83 24.36
CA VAL A 104 2.95 45.75 24.87
C VAL A 104 1.57 46.28 25.22
N ASP A 105 1.45 47.55 25.62
CA ASP A 105 0.17 48.13 26.04
C ASP A 105 -0.72 48.38 24.83
N LEU A 106 -0.18 48.99 23.76
CA LEU A 106 -0.89 49.13 22.48
C LEU A 106 -1.30 47.76 21.92
N LEU A 107 -0.40 46.78 22.00
CA LEU A 107 -0.68 45.41 21.55
C LEU A 107 -1.86 44.81 22.33
N LYS A 108 -1.83 44.85 23.66
CA LYS A 108 -2.91 44.32 24.51
C LYS A 108 -4.24 45.02 24.26
N MET A 109 -4.24 46.35 24.09
CA MET A 109 -5.45 47.09 23.73
C MET A 109 -6.06 46.58 22.43
N MET A 110 -5.24 46.33 21.40
CA MET A 110 -5.73 45.84 20.10
C MET A 110 -6.11 44.36 20.11
N LEU A 111 -5.45 43.53 20.91
CA LEU A 111 -5.86 42.14 21.14
C LEU A 111 -7.23 42.04 21.84
N ALA A 112 -7.63 43.07 22.60
CA ALA A 112 -8.93 43.16 23.26
C ALA A 112 -9.97 44.02 22.52
N ALA A 113 -9.66 44.49 21.31
CA ALA A 113 -10.54 45.39 20.54
C ALA A 113 -11.87 44.73 20.18
N LYS A 114 -12.94 45.52 20.11
CA LYS A 114 -14.28 45.04 19.67
C LYS A 114 -14.25 44.54 18.23
N ASP A 115 -13.55 45.23 17.33
CA ASP A 115 -13.39 44.79 15.93
C ASP A 115 -12.42 43.61 15.82
N PHE A 116 -12.93 42.47 15.34
CA PHE A 116 -12.12 41.27 15.11
C PHE A 116 -10.99 41.50 14.10
N ARG A 117 -11.12 42.47 13.18
CA ARG A 117 -10.07 42.81 12.21
C ARG A 117 -8.86 43.40 12.91
N ALA A 118 -9.08 44.25 13.92
CA ALA A 118 -8.03 44.82 14.73
C ALA A 118 -7.36 43.76 15.60
N ARG A 119 -8.14 42.86 16.23
CA ARG A 119 -7.59 41.71 16.96
C ARG A 119 -6.72 40.83 16.06
N ALA A 120 -7.21 40.46 14.88
CA ALA A 120 -6.47 39.64 13.91
C ALA A 120 -5.17 40.34 13.44
N ALA A 121 -5.21 41.65 13.20
CA ALA A 121 -4.01 42.43 12.87
C ALA A 121 -3.01 42.46 14.04
N ALA A 122 -3.49 42.62 15.28
CA ALA A 122 -2.66 42.59 16.47
C ALA A 122 -2.03 41.21 16.71
N VAL A 123 -2.71 40.11 16.37
CA VAL A 123 -2.12 38.76 16.41
C VAL A 123 -0.90 38.65 15.48
N ARG A 124 -0.94 39.29 14.30
CA ARG A 124 0.22 39.33 13.40
C ARG A 124 1.39 40.09 14.02
N VAL A 125 1.13 41.20 14.71
CA VAL A 125 2.17 41.95 15.45
C VAL A 125 2.72 41.12 16.60
N LEU A 126 1.86 40.45 17.37
CA LEU A 126 2.26 39.52 18.44
C LEU A 126 3.17 38.40 17.91
N CYS A 127 2.87 37.85 16.73
CA CYS A 127 3.71 36.84 16.09
C CYS A 127 5.13 37.35 15.81
N GLU A 128 5.26 38.56 15.27
CA GLU A 128 6.57 39.17 14.97
C GLU A 128 7.35 39.58 16.23
N TRP A 129 6.65 39.93 17.31
CA TRP A 129 7.26 40.32 18.58
C TRP A 129 7.27 39.22 19.64
N ARG A 130 6.96 37.97 19.26
CA ARG A 130 6.75 36.84 20.19
C ARG A 130 7.90 36.56 21.14
N ASP A 131 9.12 36.89 20.72
CA ASP A 131 10.38 36.72 21.44
C ASP A 131 10.63 37.82 22.48
N ARG A 132 9.98 38.99 22.32
CA ARG A 132 10.13 40.17 23.17
C ARG A 132 8.88 40.51 23.98
N VAL A 133 7.74 39.89 23.65
CA VAL A 133 6.49 40.02 24.41
C VAL A 133 6.38 38.87 25.41
N PRO A 134 6.33 39.12 26.73
CA PRO A 134 6.19 38.07 27.72
C PRO A 134 4.83 37.37 27.59
N ASN A 135 4.81 36.06 27.84
CA ASN A 135 3.61 35.21 27.78
C ASN A 135 2.91 35.19 26.40
N SER A 136 3.64 35.44 25.32
CA SER A 136 3.10 35.47 23.95
C SER A 136 2.35 34.19 23.57
N LEU A 137 2.86 33.01 23.95
CA LEU A 137 2.18 31.74 23.68
C LEU A 137 0.83 31.62 24.42
N GLU A 138 0.75 32.04 25.68
CA GLU A 138 -0.52 32.00 26.43
C GLU A 138 -1.55 32.98 25.85
N MET A 139 -1.10 34.15 25.37
CA MET A 139 -1.97 35.06 24.62
C MET A 139 -2.51 34.40 23.34
N LEU A 140 -1.67 33.66 22.59
CA LEU A 140 -2.12 32.94 21.40
C LEU A 140 -3.13 31.83 21.72
N LYS A 141 -2.96 31.09 22.82
CA LYS A 141 -3.95 30.10 23.27
C LYS A 141 -5.31 30.75 23.55
N GLN A 142 -5.33 31.92 24.20
CA GLN A 142 -6.56 32.68 24.43
C GLN A 142 -7.21 33.13 23.11
N LEU A 143 -6.40 33.65 22.17
CA LEU A 143 -6.88 34.13 20.86
C LEU A 143 -7.33 33.00 19.92
N ALA A 144 -6.81 31.79 20.11
CA ALA A 144 -7.31 30.60 19.43
C ALA A 144 -8.74 30.25 19.85
N ALA A 145 -9.21 30.69 21.02
CA ALA A 145 -10.58 30.51 21.47
C ALA A 145 -11.52 31.66 21.05
N ASP A 146 -11.04 32.66 20.31
CA ASP A 146 -11.83 33.84 19.89
C ASP A 146 -13.09 33.45 19.11
N GLU A 147 -14.18 34.18 19.30
CA GLU A 147 -15.46 33.93 18.61
C GLU A 147 -15.33 34.04 17.09
N HIS A 148 -14.46 34.91 16.58
CA HIS A 148 -14.33 35.15 15.15
C HIS A 148 -13.25 34.27 14.48
N PRO A 149 -13.56 33.51 13.40
CA PRO A 149 -12.64 32.55 12.78
C PRO A 149 -11.34 33.18 12.26
N ARG A 150 -11.38 34.42 11.77
CA ARG A 150 -10.17 35.14 11.33
C ARG A 150 -9.13 35.34 12.44
N VAL A 151 -9.55 35.62 13.67
CA VAL A 151 -8.62 35.80 14.79
C VAL A 151 -8.00 34.45 15.16
N ARG A 152 -8.82 33.40 15.24
CA ARG A 152 -8.35 32.02 15.46
C ARG A 152 -7.34 31.59 14.39
N MET A 153 -7.63 31.84 13.12
CA MET A 153 -6.73 31.53 12.00
C MET A 153 -5.36 32.19 12.16
N GLU A 154 -5.30 33.48 12.51
CA GLU A 154 -4.03 34.18 12.72
C GLU A 154 -3.28 33.64 13.95
N ALA A 155 -3.99 33.25 15.02
CA ALA A 155 -3.37 32.66 16.20
C ALA A 155 -2.75 31.30 15.88
N VAL A 156 -3.48 30.44 15.16
CA VAL A 156 -3.01 29.14 14.68
C VAL A 156 -1.81 29.30 13.74
N ARG A 157 -1.82 30.27 12.83
CA ARG A 157 -0.65 30.59 12.00
C ARG A 157 0.54 30.97 12.88
N ALA A 158 0.35 31.90 13.82
CA ALA A 158 1.41 32.42 14.67
C ALA A 158 2.09 31.33 15.51
N ALA A 159 1.33 30.30 15.93
CA ALA A 159 1.88 29.16 16.67
C ALA A 159 2.98 28.41 15.91
N SER A 160 2.95 28.37 14.57
CA SER A 160 3.99 27.69 13.75
C SER A 160 5.40 28.31 13.88
N PHE A 161 5.50 29.53 14.42
CA PHE A 161 6.77 30.23 14.60
C PHE A 161 7.41 30.00 15.98
N PHE A 162 6.80 29.17 16.82
CA PHE A 162 7.34 28.76 18.11
C PHE A 162 8.10 27.44 17.98
N THR A 163 9.18 27.31 18.76
CA THR A 163 10.04 26.11 18.78
C THR A 163 9.82 25.25 20.02
N VAL A 164 8.62 25.32 20.61
CA VAL A 164 8.25 24.60 21.83
C VAL A 164 7.01 23.73 21.56
N PRO A 165 6.94 22.51 22.11
CA PRO A 165 5.86 21.58 21.81
C PRO A 165 4.48 22.08 22.29
N GLU A 166 4.43 22.91 23.33
CA GLU A 166 3.20 23.49 23.88
C GLU A 166 2.48 24.43 22.89
N ALA A 167 3.15 24.83 21.79
CA ALA A 167 2.54 25.61 20.73
C ALA A 167 1.45 24.84 19.97
N ALA A 168 1.50 23.51 19.95
CA ALA A 168 0.49 22.68 19.31
C ALA A 168 -0.90 22.85 19.95
N GLU A 169 -0.96 23.21 21.24
CA GLU A 169 -2.21 23.51 21.96
C GLU A 169 -3.06 24.58 21.26
N VAL A 170 -2.41 25.59 20.66
CA VAL A 170 -3.10 26.70 19.97
C VAL A 170 -3.97 26.16 18.83
N VAL A 171 -3.50 25.10 18.15
CA VAL A 171 -4.25 24.43 17.08
C VAL A 171 -5.49 23.76 17.63
N PHE A 172 -5.34 22.99 18.71
CA PHE A 172 -6.42 22.21 19.30
C PHE A 172 -7.49 23.11 19.93
N VAL A 173 -7.10 24.20 20.59
CA VAL A 173 -8.04 25.21 21.13
C VAL A 173 -8.89 25.83 20.01
N ALA A 174 -8.29 26.12 18.85
CA ALA A 174 -9.04 26.66 17.71
C ALA A 174 -10.01 25.65 17.10
N GLN A 175 -9.73 24.34 17.22
CA GLN A 175 -10.56 23.25 16.73
C GLN A 175 -11.75 22.91 17.63
N ASP A 176 -11.72 23.32 18.91
CA ASP A 176 -12.87 23.19 19.83
C ASP A 176 -14.02 24.14 19.48
N LYS A 177 -13.81 25.07 18.54
CA LYS A 177 -14.83 25.98 17.98
C LYS A 177 -15.21 25.53 16.55
N PRO A 178 -16.39 25.93 16.02
CA PRO A 178 -16.74 25.68 14.62
C PRO A 178 -15.63 26.17 13.67
N THR A 179 -15.22 25.29 12.74
CA THR A 179 -14.10 25.55 11.82
C THR A 179 -14.59 25.84 10.41
N ASP A 180 -13.77 26.52 9.61
CA ASP A 180 -13.98 26.75 8.17
C ASP A 180 -12.80 26.19 7.37
N LEU A 181 -12.88 26.26 6.03
CA LEU A 181 -11.81 25.76 5.15
C LEU A 181 -10.45 26.43 5.44
N PHE A 182 -10.44 27.71 5.83
CA PHE A 182 -9.21 28.47 6.06
C PHE A 182 -8.55 28.09 7.39
N VAL A 183 -9.33 28.04 8.48
CA VAL A 183 -8.84 27.58 9.79
C VAL A 183 -8.37 26.13 9.69
N ALA A 184 -9.13 25.26 9.00
CA ALA A 184 -8.75 23.87 8.79
C ALA A 184 -7.46 23.73 7.97
N HIS A 185 -7.27 24.54 6.93
CA HIS A 185 -6.03 24.54 6.13
C HIS A 185 -4.83 24.98 6.97
N VAL A 186 -4.93 26.14 7.63
CA VAL A 186 -3.83 26.68 8.46
C VAL A 186 -3.49 25.74 9.61
N ALA A 187 -4.49 25.11 10.25
CA ALA A 187 -4.25 24.10 11.28
C ALA A 187 -3.39 22.93 10.79
N ARG A 188 -3.64 22.43 9.57
CA ARG A 188 -2.82 21.35 8.99
C ARG A 188 -1.38 21.78 8.73
N GLU A 189 -1.18 22.96 8.13
CA GLU A 189 0.17 23.45 7.84
C GLU A 189 0.94 23.80 9.12
N THR A 190 0.27 24.39 10.12
CA THR A 190 0.87 24.64 11.44
C THR A 190 1.28 23.33 12.11
N MET A 191 0.43 22.30 12.09
CA MET A 191 0.79 20.99 12.65
C MET A 191 1.95 20.34 11.91
N ARG A 192 2.08 20.49 10.58
CA ARG A 192 3.27 20.01 9.86
C ARG A 192 4.57 20.65 10.36
N ALA A 193 4.53 21.92 10.75
CA ALA A 193 5.69 22.60 11.33
C ALA A 193 5.97 22.16 12.78
N LEU A 194 4.92 21.93 13.58
CA LEU A 194 5.06 21.62 15.01
C LEU A 194 5.25 20.13 15.31
N ASP A 195 4.78 19.22 14.45
CA ASP A 195 4.82 17.77 14.70
C ASP A 195 6.25 17.23 14.97
N PRO A 196 7.30 17.61 14.23
CA PRO A 196 8.67 17.18 14.55
C PRO A 196 9.11 17.59 15.96
N ILE A 197 8.72 18.79 16.41
CA ILE A 197 9.06 19.33 17.74
C ILE A 197 8.32 18.56 18.83
N VAL A 198 7.02 18.29 18.61
CA VAL A 198 6.21 17.50 19.55
C VAL A 198 6.75 16.07 19.66
N ARG A 199 7.09 15.43 18.53
CA ARG A 199 7.67 14.08 18.52
C ARG A 199 9.03 14.02 19.19
N GLN A 200 9.88 15.01 18.97
CA GLN A 200 11.17 15.10 19.65
C GLN A 200 10.99 15.18 21.17
N ALA A 201 10.11 16.07 21.65
CA ALA A 201 9.82 16.19 23.07
C ALA A 201 9.24 14.89 23.67
N ILE A 202 8.42 14.16 22.91
CA ILE A 202 7.93 12.82 23.30
C ILE A 202 9.08 11.81 23.40
N ALA A 203 9.98 11.77 22.41
CA ALA A 203 11.14 10.87 22.41
C ALA A 203 12.08 11.15 23.60
N GLU A 204 12.22 12.42 23.98
CA GLU A 204 12.98 12.88 25.14
C GLU A 204 12.24 12.69 26.48
N LYS A 205 11.01 12.15 26.46
CA LYS A 205 10.14 11.96 27.64
C LYS A 205 9.86 13.26 28.41
N ARG A 206 9.88 14.40 27.71
CA ARG A 206 9.54 15.70 28.29
C ARG A 206 8.02 15.75 28.54
N PRO A 207 7.56 16.13 29.73
CA PRO A 207 6.13 16.32 29.98
C PRO A 207 5.61 17.51 29.17
N ILE A 208 4.54 17.31 28.40
CA ILE A 208 3.83 18.36 27.67
C ILE A 208 2.43 18.46 28.25
N LYS A 209 2.06 19.64 28.75
CA LYS A 209 0.74 19.88 29.33
C LYS A 209 -0.21 20.38 28.25
N PHE A 210 -1.18 19.55 27.88
CA PHE A 210 -2.30 19.96 27.06
C PHE A 210 -3.52 20.29 27.93
N THR A 211 -4.29 21.31 27.56
CA THR A 211 -5.51 21.72 28.28
C THR A 211 -6.78 21.23 27.61
N THR A 212 -6.73 21.02 26.30
CA THR A 212 -7.82 20.48 25.48
C THR A 212 -7.80 18.95 25.46
N ALA A 213 -8.99 18.34 25.42
CA ALA A 213 -9.11 16.90 25.25
C ALA A 213 -8.53 16.40 23.92
N ALA A 214 -8.63 17.22 22.86
CA ALA A 214 -8.05 16.93 21.56
C ALA A 214 -6.51 16.92 21.59
N GLY A 215 -5.89 17.93 22.23
CA GLY A 215 -4.44 17.97 22.40
C GLY A 215 -3.90 16.83 23.26
N ALA A 216 -4.60 16.50 24.35
CA ALA A 216 -4.27 15.33 25.16
C ALA A 216 -4.33 14.04 24.32
N ARG A 217 -5.38 13.82 23.53
CA ARG A 217 -5.48 12.64 22.65
C ARG A 217 -4.38 12.59 21.59
N TYR A 218 -4.02 13.72 21.00
CA TYR A 218 -2.94 13.79 20.01
C TYR A 218 -1.62 13.27 20.59
N PHE A 219 -1.28 13.76 21.79
CA PHE A 219 -0.10 13.31 22.53
C PHE A 219 -0.20 11.83 22.90
N LEU A 220 -1.33 11.42 23.47
CA LEU A 220 -1.53 10.05 23.94
C LEU A 220 -1.40 9.03 22.81
N LYS A 221 -1.89 9.34 21.60
CA LYS A 221 -1.71 8.46 20.42
C LYS A 221 -0.25 8.23 20.05
N SER A 222 0.61 9.19 20.34
CA SER A 222 2.02 9.19 19.93
C SER A 222 2.95 8.51 20.93
N VAL A 223 2.49 8.22 22.16
CA VAL A 223 3.24 7.42 23.13
C VAL A 223 3.04 5.92 22.92
N THR A 224 4.00 5.11 23.35
CA THR A 224 3.89 3.63 23.32
C THR A 224 2.82 3.13 24.29
N THR A 225 2.27 1.94 24.08
CA THR A 225 1.32 1.32 25.03
C THR A 225 1.96 1.12 26.42
N ASP A 226 3.24 0.75 26.48
CA ASP A 226 3.95 0.57 27.74
C ASP A 226 4.14 1.87 28.52
N ASP A 227 4.40 2.98 27.83
CA ASP A 227 4.51 4.29 28.45
C ASP A 227 3.15 4.83 28.86
N LEU A 228 2.12 4.64 28.02
CA LEU A 228 0.72 4.98 28.34
C LEU A 228 0.27 4.31 29.64
N LEU A 229 0.63 3.04 29.85
CA LEU A 229 0.32 2.30 31.06
C LEU A 229 1.06 2.80 32.31
N LYS A 230 2.14 3.58 32.17
CA LYS A 230 2.88 4.20 33.27
C LYS A 230 2.43 5.63 33.57
N MET A 231 1.63 6.24 32.68
CA MET A 231 1.13 7.60 32.86
C MET A 231 0.09 7.69 33.98
N GLU A 232 -0.05 8.89 34.54
CA GLU A 232 -1.11 9.21 35.49
C GLU A 232 -2.49 8.88 34.90
N ARG A 233 -3.32 8.21 35.70
CA ARG A 233 -4.63 7.67 35.30
C ARG A 233 -5.70 8.75 35.19
N THR A 234 -5.55 9.61 34.20
CA THR A 234 -6.52 10.64 33.83
C THR A 234 -7.62 10.08 32.93
N SER A 235 -8.75 10.79 32.81
CA SER A 235 -9.85 10.40 31.91
C SER A 235 -9.39 10.24 30.46
N ALA A 236 -8.44 11.07 30.00
CA ALA A 236 -7.87 10.96 28.66
C ALA A 236 -7.06 9.68 28.46
N VAL A 237 -6.27 9.27 29.46
CA VAL A 237 -5.51 8.02 29.45
C VAL A 237 -6.46 6.82 29.43
N TYR A 238 -7.48 6.81 30.28
CA TYR A 238 -8.49 5.74 30.27
C TYR A 238 -9.22 5.63 28.93
N LEU A 239 -9.59 6.77 28.33
CA LEU A 239 -10.22 6.78 27.02
C LEU A 239 -9.30 6.19 25.94
N GLU A 240 -8.01 6.57 25.94
CA GLU A 240 -7.04 6.01 24.99
C GLU A 240 -6.84 4.50 25.21
N LEU A 241 -6.83 4.02 26.46
CA LEU A 241 -6.74 2.57 26.77
C LEU A 241 -7.93 1.78 26.21
N LEU A 242 -9.11 2.39 26.07
CA LEU A 242 -10.27 1.74 25.43
C LEU A 242 -10.13 1.62 23.91
N PHE A 243 -9.37 2.50 23.26
CA PHE A 243 -9.26 2.52 21.79
C PHE A 243 -7.90 2.05 21.25
N ARG A 244 -6.90 1.84 22.12
CA ARG A 244 -5.58 1.40 21.70
C ARG A 244 -5.55 -0.10 21.33
N PRO A 245 -5.03 -0.49 20.16
CA PRO A 245 -4.82 -1.90 19.82
C PRO A 245 -3.85 -2.60 20.76
N GLY A 246 -4.06 -3.88 21.04
CA GLY A 246 -3.15 -4.70 21.85
C GLY A 246 -3.17 -4.44 23.36
N VAL A 247 -4.04 -3.54 23.85
CA VAL A 247 -4.23 -3.35 25.30
C VAL A 247 -4.94 -4.56 25.89
N ARG A 248 -4.36 -5.11 26.96
CA ARG A 248 -4.95 -6.24 27.68
C ARG A 248 -6.29 -5.88 28.32
N ASP A 249 -7.13 -6.89 28.44
CA ASP A 249 -8.51 -6.76 28.88
C ASP A 249 -8.69 -6.17 30.28
N GLU A 250 -7.75 -6.49 31.19
CA GLU A 250 -7.69 -5.95 32.54
C GLU A 250 -7.63 -4.42 32.56
N PHE A 251 -6.82 -3.81 31.68
CA PHE A 251 -6.66 -2.36 31.60
C PHE A 251 -7.87 -1.69 30.93
N ARG A 252 -8.52 -2.38 29.98
CA ARG A 252 -9.78 -1.90 29.40
C ARG A 252 -10.90 -1.91 30.45
N ARG A 253 -10.98 -2.95 31.28
CA ARG A 253 -11.95 -3.03 32.39
C ARG A 253 -11.67 -1.95 33.43
N GLU A 254 -10.41 -1.78 33.83
CA GLU A 254 -9.98 -0.68 34.72
C GLU A 254 -10.45 0.68 34.17
N ALA A 255 -10.21 0.92 32.87
CA ALA A 255 -10.65 2.15 32.20
C ALA A 255 -12.17 2.32 32.18
N LEU A 256 -12.93 1.25 31.88
CA LEU A 256 -14.39 1.29 31.92
C LEU A 256 -14.91 1.63 33.32
N THR A 257 -14.41 0.97 34.36
CA THR A 257 -14.80 1.20 35.76
C THR A 257 -14.49 2.64 36.18
N ALA A 258 -13.29 3.14 35.85
CA ALA A 258 -12.88 4.49 36.21
C ALA A 258 -13.73 5.56 35.48
N LEU A 259 -13.93 5.42 34.17
CA LEU A 259 -14.76 6.33 33.39
C LEU A 259 -16.23 6.29 33.83
N ALA A 260 -16.77 5.12 34.16
CA ALA A 260 -18.13 4.98 34.68
C ALA A 260 -18.31 5.76 35.99
N LYS A 261 -17.34 5.65 36.91
CA LYS A 261 -17.34 6.41 38.16
C LYS A 261 -17.23 7.92 37.93
N GLN A 262 -16.35 8.35 37.02
CA GLN A 262 -16.14 9.76 36.70
C GLN A 262 -17.37 10.41 36.05
N ASP A 263 -18.00 9.70 35.11
CA ASP A 263 -19.15 10.20 34.35
C ASP A 263 -20.49 9.98 35.07
N GLN A 264 -20.49 9.34 36.24
CA GLN A 264 -21.69 8.92 36.98
C GLN A 264 -22.64 8.06 36.12
N LYS A 265 -22.06 7.14 35.35
CA LYS A 265 -22.78 6.21 34.45
C LYS A 265 -22.51 4.76 34.86
N SER A 266 -23.34 3.83 34.37
CA SER A 266 -23.00 2.40 34.46
C SER A 266 -21.84 2.07 33.52
N GLU A 267 -21.06 1.04 33.84
CA GLU A 267 -19.97 0.61 32.96
C GLU A 267 -20.47 0.14 31.59
N LEU A 268 -21.65 -0.48 31.51
CA LEU A 268 -22.28 -0.82 30.25
C LEU A 268 -22.63 0.42 29.41
N ALA A 269 -23.13 1.50 30.03
CA ALA A 269 -23.40 2.74 29.31
C ALA A 269 -22.12 3.36 28.72
N VAL A 270 -21.00 3.32 29.47
CA VAL A 270 -19.69 3.75 28.97
C VAL A 270 -19.22 2.85 27.83
N LEU A 271 -19.35 1.53 27.97
CA LEU A 271 -18.94 0.57 26.94
C LEU A 271 -19.75 0.73 25.65
N VAL A 272 -21.08 0.89 25.73
CA VAL A 272 -21.92 1.16 24.55
C VAL A 272 -21.51 2.47 23.89
N SER A 273 -21.22 3.51 24.68
CA SER A 273 -20.74 4.79 24.15
C SER A 273 -19.40 4.65 23.45
N ALA A 274 -18.49 3.84 23.99
CA ALA A 274 -17.20 3.55 23.37
C ALA A 274 -17.36 2.78 22.04
N ILE A 275 -18.27 1.81 21.97
CA ILE A 275 -18.59 1.09 20.73
C ILE A 275 -19.13 2.06 19.67
N ARG A 276 -20.07 2.93 20.03
CA ARG A 276 -20.60 3.96 19.10
C ARG A 276 -19.51 4.91 18.61
N GLN A 277 -18.65 5.36 19.53
CA GLN A 277 -17.54 6.24 19.18
C GLN A 277 -16.52 5.58 18.25
N HIS A 278 -16.25 4.28 18.43
CA HIS A 278 -15.41 3.51 17.50
C HIS A 278 -16.09 3.42 16.13
N ASP A 279 -17.37 3.06 16.09
CA ASP A 279 -18.18 2.90 14.87
C ASP A 279 -18.33 4.19 14.04
N GLU A 280 -18.34 5.34 14.70
CA GLU A 280 -18.43 6.66 14.06
C GLU A 280 -17.09 7.19 13.55
N ALA A 281 -15.96 6.61 13.98
CA ALA A 281 -14.63 7.08 13.61
C ALA A 281 -14.36 6.93 12.10
N ALA A 282 -13.59 7.87 11.53
CA ALA A 282 -13.25 7.85 10.10
C ALA A 282 -12.36 6.66 9.70
N ILE A 283 -11.54 6.16 10.64
CA ILE A 283 -10.69 4.98 10.51
C ILE A 283 -10.89 4.17 11.78
N THR A 284 -11.20 2.89 11.63
CA THR A 284 -11.49 1.96 12.73
C THR A 284 -10.48 0.83 12.75
N GLU A 285 -10.03 0.46 13.95
CA GLU A 285 -9.14 -0.68 14.18
C GLU A 285 -9.98 -1.93 14.50
N GLU A 286 -9.93 -2.95 13.65
CA GLU A 286 -10.77 -4.16 13.76
C GLU A 286 -10.54 -4.92 15.07
N SER A 287 -9.29 -5.00 15.54
CA SER A 287 -8.95 -5.68 16.80
C SER A 287 -9.61 -5.01 18.01
N VAL A 288 -9.78 -3.69 17.98
CA VAL A 288 -10.39 -2.92 19.07
C VAL A 288 -11.90 -3.19 19.10
N ALA A 289 -12.54 -3.25 17.93
CA ALA A 289 -13.96 -3.62 17.83
C ALA A 289 -14.21 -5.00 18.45
N PHE A 290 -13.34 -5.98 18.15
CA PHE A 290 -13.40 -7.32 18.72
C PHE A 290 -13.23 -7.34 20.25
N ASP A 291 -12.29 -6.56 20.79
CA ASP A 291 -12.10 -6.43 22.24
C ASP A 291 -13.33 -5.84 22.93
N LEU A 292 -13.89 -4.75 22.37
CA LEU A 292 -15.10 -4.12 22.92
C LEU A 292 -16.31 -5.06 22.84
N ALA A 293 -16.46 -5.82 21.75
CA ALA A 293 -17.47 -6.87 21.62
C ALA A 293 -17.34 -7.93 22.72
N ARG A 294 -16.11 -8.38 22.98
CA ARG A 294 -15.82 -9.42 23.95
C ARG A 294 -16.14 -8.96 25.38
N LEU A 295 -15.90 -7.70 25.70
CA LEU A 295 -16.32 -7.05 26.94
C LEU A 295 -17.85 -6.95 27.05
N LEU A 296 -18.53 -6.57 25.97
CA LEU A 296 -19.99 -6.44 25.93
C LEU A 296 -20.68 -7.80 26.15
N SER A 297 -20.24 -8.83 25.42
CA SER A 297 -20.76 -10.21 25.57
C SER A 297 -20.40 -10.86 26.91
N GLY A 298 -19.51 -10.25 27.71
CA GLY A 298 -19.17 -10.72 29.06
C GLY A 298 -20.07 -10.14 30.16
N ARG A 299 -21.00 -9.23 29.83
CA ARG A 299 -21.87 -8.58 30.82
C ARG A 299 -22.98 -9.50 31.32
N PRO A 300 -23.36 -9.42 32.61
CA PRO A 300 -24.51 -10.17 33.14
C PRO A 300 -25.82 -9.82 32.42
N GLN A 301 -26.69 -10.82 32.25
CA GLN A 301 -27.98 -10.65 31.57
C GLN A 301 -28.84 -9.50 32.14
N PRO A 302 -29.01 -9.32 33.47
CA PRO A 302 -29.81 -8.22 34.00
C PRO A 302 -29.30 -6.82 33.59
N GLU A 303 -27.99 -6.66 33.45
CA GLU A 303 -27.36 -5.42 33.00
C GLU A 303 -27.69 -5.17 31.51
N LEU A 304 -27.58 -6.22 30.69
CA LEU A 304 -27.92 -6.15 29.27
C LEU A 304 -29.41 -5.86 29.04
N VAL A 305 -30.31 -6.43 29.84
CA VAL A 305 -31.76 -6.16 29.81
C VAL A 305 -32.02 -4.68 30.10
N ALA A 306 -31.36 -4.10 31.12
CA ALA A 306 -31.53 -2.68 31.46
C ALA A 306 -31.10 -1.74 30.32
N ALA A 307 -30.14 -2.16 29.49
CA ALA A 307 -29.66 -1.40 28.34
C ALA A 307 -30.23 -1.86 26.98
N ARG A 308 -31.31 -2.68 26.97
CA ARG A 308 -31.80 -3.31 25.74
C ARG A 308 -32.07 -2.33 24.60
N GLY A 309 -32.62 -1.15 24.88
CA GLY A 309 -32.89 -0.11 23.88
C GLY A 309 -31.61 0.42 23.21
N ASP A 310 -30.52 0.54 23.98
CA ASP A 310 -29.22 0.96 23.47
C ASP A 310 -28.57 -0.13 22.60
N LEU A 311 -28.73 -1.40 22.97
CA LEU A 311 -28.28 -2.56 22.19
C LEU A 311 -29.05 -2.68 20.87
N GLU A 312 -30.35 -2.40 20.88
CA GLU A 312 -31.17 -2.33 19.66
C GLU A 312 -30.71 -1.20 18.72
N ALA A 313 -30.31 -0.05 19.28
CA ALA A 313 -29.71 1.01 18.48
C ALA A 313 -28.36 0.59 17.87
N LEU A 314 -27.51 -0.14 18.60
CA LEU A 314 -26.27 -0.71 18.02
C LEU A 314 -26.60 -1.67 16.87
N ALA A 315 -27.57 -2.58 17.08
CA ALA A 315 -27.97 -3.60 16.11
C ALA A 315 -28.56 -3.01 14.82
N THR A 316 -29.30 -1.91 14.91
CA THR A 316 -30.09 -1.38 13.79
C THR A 316 -29.54 -0.09 13.18
N LYS A 317 -28.77 0.70 13.93
CA LYS A 317 -28.26 2.01 13.51
C LYS A 317 -26.73 2.06 13.42
N GLY A 318 -26.02 1.02 13.84
CA GLY A 318 -24.57 0.94 13.69
C GLY A 318 -24.15 1.11 12.23
N ARG A 319 -23.12 1.91 11.99
CA ARG A 319 -22.54 2.21 10.69
C ARG A 319 -21.78 0.99 10.14
N ALA A 320 -20.94 0.37 10.95
CA ALA A 320 -20.17 -0.83 10.61
C ALA A 320 -21.02 -2.10 10.80
N LEU A 321 -20.71 -3.14 10.01
CA LEU A 321 -21.41 -4.42 10.07
C LEU A 321 -21.16 -5.12 11.41
N GLU A 322 -19.93 -5.05 11.89
CA GLU A 322 -19.44 -5.66 13.12
C GLU A 322 -20.20 -5.10 14.33
N THR A 323 -20.41 -3.77 14.36
CA THR A 323 -21.21 -3.11 15.40
C THR A 323 -22.64 -3.62 15.43
N ARG A 324 -23.26 -3.80 14.26
CA ARG A 324 -24.62 -4.33 14.17
C ARG A 324 -24.69 -5.80 14.61
N GLN A 325 -23.71 -6.61 14.22
CA GLN A 325 -23.59 -8.01 14.69
C GLN A 325 -23.43 -8.09 16.21
N MET A 326 -22.56 -7.26 16.80
CA MET A 326 -22.40 -7.16 18.26
C MET A 326 -23.70 -6.79 18.96
N GLY A 327 -24.44 -5.82 18.40
CA GLY A 327 -25.76 -5.44 18.89
C GLY A 327 -26.73 -6.62 18.91
N TYR A 328 -26.84 -7.37 17.81
CA TYR A 328 -27.71 -8.55 17.76
C TYR A 328 -27.28 -9.68 18.70
N THR A 329 -25.99 -9.97 18.82
CA THR A 329 -25.47 -10.95 19.78
C THR A 329 -25.80 -10.53 21.22
N ALA A 330 -25.65 -9.24 21.55
CA ALA A 330 -25.98 -8.71 22.87
C ALA A 330 -27.49 -8.72 23.14
N LEU A 331 -28.34 -8.49 22.13
CA LEU A 331 -29.79 -8.61 22.25
C LEU A 331 -30.23 -10.04 22.54
N ILE A 332 -29.67 -11.05 21.87
CA ILE A 332 -29.96 -12.46 22.16
C ILE A 332 -29.61 -12.78 23.61
N ALA A 333 -28.44 -12.33 24.09
CA ALA A 333 -28.02 -12.52 25.47
C ALA A 333 -28.92 -11.77 26.47
N ALA A 334 -29.36 -10.55 26.14
CA ALA A 334 -30.29 -9.77 26.97
C ALA A 334 -31.66 -10.45 27.07
N ASP A 335 -32.23 -10.83 25.93
CA ASP A 335 -33.59 -11.39 25.83
C ASP A 335 -33.69 -12.77 26.49
N GLY A 336 -32.59 -13.53 26.55
CA GLY A 336 -32.59 -14.90 27.09
C GLY A 336 -33.26 -15.92 26.18
N ASP A 337 -33.78 -15.47 25.03
CA ASP A 337 -34.36 -16.25 23.95
C ASP A 337 -34.03 -15.59 22.60
N ILE A 338 -34.49 -16.21 21.52
CA ILE A 338 -34.21 -15.75 20.15
C ILE A 338 -35.39 -15.03 19.50
N GLU A 339 -36.59 -15.08 20.07
CA GLU A 339 -37.82 -14.72 19.37
C GLU A 339 -37.97 -13.21 19.18
N LYS A 340 -37.68 -12.42 20.23
CA LYS A 340 -37.76 -10.95 20.15
C LYS A 340 -36.74 -10.38 19.19
N SER A 341 -35.51 -10.86 19.27
CA SER A 341 -34.40 -10.40 18.42
C SER A 341 -34.55 -10.89 16.97
N TRP A 342 -35.10 -12.09 16.75
CA TRP A 342 -35.50 -12.59 15.43
C TRP A 342 -36.61 -11.73 14.80
N ALA A 343 -37.68 -11.44 15.53
CA ALA A 343 -38.78 -10.60 15.05
C ALA A 343 -38.31 -9.17 14.68
N LEU A 344 -37.31 -8.64 15.40
CA LEU A 344 -36.65 -7.38 15.05
C LEU A 344 -35.87 -7.52 13.73
N ALA A 345 -35.10 -8.59 13.57
CA ALA A 345 -34.26 -8.84 12.40
C ALA A 345 -35.08 -9.07 11.12
N THR A 346 -36.24 -9.73 11.21
CA THR A 346 -37.08 -10.03 10.04
C THR A 346 -37.84 -8.83 9.47
N LYS A 347 -37.66 -7.62 10.02
CA LYS A 347 -38.27 -6.39 9.49
C LYS A 347 -37.67 -5.90 8.17
N SER A 348 -36.45 -6.32 7.83
CA SER A 348 -35.82 -6.01 6.55
C SER A 348 -34.77 -7.04 6.17
N VAL A 349 -34.44 -7.12 4.88
CA VAL A 349 -33.39 -8.01 4.36
C VAL A 349 -32.03 -7.69 5.00
N ALA A 350 -31.70 -6.41 5.14
CA ALA A 350 -30.42 -5.98 5.73
C ALA A 350 -30.31 -6.41 7.19
N ALA A 351 -31.36 -6.18 7.98
CA ALA A 351 -31.43 -6.57 9.39
C ALA A 351 -31.32 -8.10 9.55
N LEU A 352 -32.03 -8.86 8.72
CA LEU A 352 -32.00 -10.32 8.75
C LEU A 352 -30.60 -10.86 8.39
N ARG A 353 -29.96 -10.30 7.35
CA ARG A 353 -28.58 -10.64 6.97
C ARG A 353 -27.61 -10.44 8.13
N ASP A 354 -27.69 -9.28 8.77
CA ASP A 354 -26.77 -8.89 9.85
C ASP A 354 -26.97 -9.75 11.09
N TYR A 355 -28.23 -10.09 11.40
CA TYR A 355 -28.58 -11.02 12.46
C TYR A 355 -28.03 -12.44 12.22
N ILE A 356 -28.22 -12.99 11.01
CA ILE A 356 -27.70 -14.32 10.66
C ILE A 356 -26.17 -14.34 10.72
N SER A 357 -25.53 -13.25 10.26
CA SER A 357 -24.08 -13.13 10.31
C SER A 357 -23.54 -13.02 11.74
N ALA A 358 -24.37 -12.65 12.72
CA ALA A 358 -24.03 -12.62 14.14
C ALA A 358 -24.10 -13.99 14.83
N VAL A 359 -24.76 -15.00 14.22
CA VAL A 359 -24.96 -16.35 14.81
C VAL A 359 -23.65 -17.00 15.27
N PRO A 360 -22.54 -16.97 14.51
CA PRO A 360 -21.26 -17.53 14.96
C PRO A 360 -20.71 -16.89 16.24
N MET A 361 -21.07 -15.64 16.52
CA MET A 361 -20.61 -14.87 17.68
C MET A 361 -21.45 -15.14 18.94
N VAL A 362 -22.60 -15.81 18.82
CA VAL A 362 -23.47 -16.13 19.96
C VAL A 362 -22.79 -17.16 20.87
N ARG A 363 -22.53 -16.77 22.12
CA ARG A 363 -21.81 -17.60 23.09
C ARG A 363 -22.65 -18.78 23.60
N ASP A 364 -23.95 -18.55 23.83
CA ASP A 364 -24.84 -19.57 24.35
C ASP A 364 -25.10 -20.68 23.29
N PRO A 365 -24.67 -21.93 23.52
CA PRO A 365 -24.95 -23.02 22.61
C PRO A 365 -26.45 -23.32 22.49
N GLY A 366 -27.25 -23.07 23.53
CA GLY A 366 -28.70 -23.27 23.51
C GLY A 366 -29.38 -22.34 22.51
N ALA A 367 -29.08 -21.04 22.59
CA ALA A 367 -29.54 -20.04 21.61
C ALA A 367 -29.11 -20.38 20.17
N ARG A 368 -27.86 -20.82 19.95
CA ARG A 368 -27.40 -21.24 18.61
C ARG A 368 -28.18 -22.44 18.08
N ALA A 369 -28.43 -23.45 18.93
CA ALA A 369 -29.23 -24.61 18.54
C ALA A 369 -30.69 -24.22 18.24
N ALA A 370 -31.29 -23.32 19.02
CA ALA A 370 -32.63 -22.81 18.79
C ALA A 370 -32.76 -22.01 17.47
N LEU A 371 -31.69 -21.31 17.06
CA LEU A 371 -31.64 -20.57 15.80
C LEU A 371 -31.54 -21.47 14.57
N TYR A 372 -30.94 -22.65 14.71
CA TYR A 372 -30.67 -23.57 13.61
C TYR A 372 -31.88 -23.84 12.68
N PRO A 373 -33.06 -24.27 13.17
CA PRO A 373 -34.21 -24.54 12.29
C PRO A 373 -34.68 -23.28 11.53
N LYS A 374 -34.63 -22.11 12.16
CA LYS A 374 -35.00 -20.84 11.51
C LYS A 374 -34.00 -20.45 10.44
N VAL A 375 -32.70 -20.56 10.72
CA VAL A 375 -31.63 -20.25 9.75
C VAL A 375 -31.61 -21.27 8.60
N LYS A 376 -31.88 -22.55 8.87
CA LYS A 376 -31.93 -23.59 7.83
C LYS A 376 -33.03 -23.33 6.81
N ALA A 377 -34.21 -22.92 7.27
CA ALA A 377 -35.33 -22.56 6.38
C ALA A 377 -34.97 -21.44 5.39
N LEU A 378 -34.03 -20.55 5.76
CA LEU A 378 -33.57 -19.45 4.92
C LEU A 378 -32.71 -19.89 3.73
N LEU A 379 -32.27 -21.15 3.69
CA LEU A 379 -31.67 -21.70 2.48
C LEU A 379 -32.71 -21.71 1.34
N ASP A 380 -33.98 -22.01 1.65
CA ASP A 380 -35.01 -22.23 0.65
C ASP A 380 -35.80 -20.96 0.28
N GLY A 381 -35.71 -19.88 1.07
CA GLY A 381 -36.34 -18.60 0.76
C GLY A 381 -36.39 -17.62 1.93
N LEU A 382 -36.89 -16.41 1.68
CA LEU A 382 -37.12 -15.43 2.75
C LEU A 382 -38.31 -15.83 3.63
N PRO A 383 -38.37 -15.36 4.90
CA PRO A 383 -39.57 -15.48 5.71
C PRO A 383 -40.79 -14.89 4.97
N PRO A 384 -41.99 -15.52 5.01
CA PRO A 384 -43.12 -15.12 4.18
C PRO A 384 -43.50 -13.65 4.25
N ASP A 385 -43.45 -13.05 5.43
CA ASP A 385 -43.79 -11.63 5.61
C ASP A 385 -42.71 -10.70 5.04
N LEU A 386 -41.44 -11.10 5.13
CA LEU A 386 -40.35 -10.36 4.49
C LEU A 386 -40.39 -10.53 2.97
N ALA A 387 -40.68 -11.73 2.47
CA ALA A 387 -40.80 -12.02 1.04
C ALA A 387 -41.85 -11.11 0.36
N LYS A 388 -42.99 -10.83 1.03
CA LYS A 388 -44.03 -9.90 0.54
C LYS A 388 -43.55 -8.45 0.41
N THR A 389 -42.54 -8.06 1.18
CA THR A 389 -42.00 -6.68 1.18
C THR A 389 -40.91 -6.46 0.13
N VAL A 390 -40.41 -7.54 -0.47
CA VAL A 390 -39.38 -7.49 -1.51
C VAL A 390 -40.06 -7.62 -2.86
N GLU A 391 -39.94 -6.60 -3.72
CA GLU A 391 -40.42 -6.69 -5.10
C GLU A 391 -39.68 -7.83 -5.83
N GLY A 392 -40.42 -8.78 -6.39
CA GLY A 392 -39.87 -9.82 -7.27
C GLY A 392 -39.30 -9.15 -8.51
N GLY A 393 -37.97 -8.99 -8.54
CA GLY A 393 -37.38 -8.06 -9.47
C GLY A 393 -36.34 -8.65 -10.42
N LYS A 394 -36.12 -7.90 -11.50
CA LYS A 394 -35.29 -8.25 -12.64
C LYS A 394 -33.83 -8.40 -12.19
N SER A 395 -33.33 -9.64 -12.10
CA SER A 395 -31.90 -9.91 -11.94
C SER A 395 -31.20 -9.64 -13.26
N VAL A 396 -30.21 -8.75 -13.24
CA VAL A 396 -29.35 -8.46 -14.39
C VAL A 396 -27.98 -9.06 -14.12
N SER A 397 -27.66 -10.13 -14.83
CA SER A 397 -26.35 -10.79 -14.75
C SER A 397 -25.40 -10.23 -15.79
N GLY A 398 -24.24 -9.73 -15.36
CA GLY A 398 -23.24 -9.10 -16.22
C GLY A 398 -21.82 -9.43 -15.80
N ARG A 399 -20.90 -9.52 -16.76
CA ARG A 399 -19.46 -9.72 -16.55
C ARG A 399 -18.66 -8.43 -16.73
N PHE A 400 -19.07 -7.58 -17.68
CA PHE A 400 -18.37 -6.34 -17.97
C PHE A 400 -19.23 -5.14 -17.62
N VAL A 401 -18.63 -4.13 -17.00
CA VAL A 401 -19.25 -2.81 -16.83
C VAL A 401 -18.42 -1.79 -17.60
N ARG A 402 -19.07 -1.05 -18.48
CA ARG A 402 -18.42 -0.14 -19.43
C ARG A 402 -19.00 1.26 -19.31
N ILE A 403 -18.10 2.24 -19.20
CA ILE A 403 -18.40 3.67 -19.24
C ILE A 403 -17.87 4.22 -20.55
N GLU A 404 -18.74 4.84 -21.34
CA GLU A 404 -18.36 5.42 -22.63
C GLU A 404 -18.72 6.89 -22.67
N LEU A 405 -17.93 7.65 -23.40
CA LEU A 405 -18.15 9.09 -23.58
C LEU A 405 -18.24 9.42 -25.08
N PRO A 406 -19.42 9.25 -25.71
CA PRO A 406 -19.56 9.46 -27.14
C PRO A 406 -19.27 10.90 -27.58
N GLY A 407 -18.67 11.05 -28.75
CA GLY A 407 -18.37 12.34 -29.38
C GLY A 407 -16.96 12.40 -29.99
N PRO A 408 -16.70 13.34 -30.91
CA PRO A 408 -15.46 13.38 -31.69
C PRO A 408 -14.25 13.96 -30.95
N GLN A 409 -14.46 14.74 -29.88
CA GLN A 409 -13.42 15.46 -29.13
C GLN A 409 -13.70 15.38 -27.63
N ARG A 410 -13.50 14.20 -27.05
CA ARG A 410 -13.82 13.92 -25.65
C ARG A 410 -12.57 13.52 -24.87
N THR A 411 -12.67 13.67 -23.55
CA THR A 411 -11.69 13.21 -22.58
C THR A 411 -12.48 12.56 -21.44
N LEU A 412 -12.32 11.26 -21.26
CA LEU A 412 -12.93 10.52 -20.15
C LEU A 412 -11.97 10.51 -18.95
N THR A 413 -12.47 10.97 -17.82
CA THR A 413 -11.85 10.91 -16.49
C THR A 413 -12.87 10.38 -15.49
N LEU A 414 -12.47 9.44 -14.65
CA LEU A 414 -13.30 8.83 -13.62
C LEU A 414 -12.51 8.77 -12.33
N ALA A 415 -13.12 9.15 -11.20
CA ALA A 415 -12.51 8.97 -9.89
C ALA A 415 -12.63 7.53 -9.42
N GLU A 416 -13.84 6.97 -9.47
CA GLU A 416 -14.14 5.59 -9.05
C GLU A 416 -15.39 5.08 -9.78
N VAL A 417 -15.45 3.78 -10.09
CA VAL A 417 -16.63 3.08 -10.61
C VAL A 417 -16.87 1.86 -9.73
N GLN A 418 -17.91 1.94 -8.91
CA GLN A 418 -18.30 0.87 -8.00
C GLN A 418 -19.41 0.04 -8.64
N VAL A 419 -19.26 -1.28 -8.61
CA VAL A 419 -20.26 -2.22 -9.11
C VAL A 419 -20.70 -3.07 -7.94
N PHE A 420 -21.97 -2.98 -7.55
CA PHE A 420 -22.49 -3.66 -6.37
C PHE A 420 -23.23 -4.94 -6.75
N SER A 421 -22.84 -6.02 -6.07
CA SER A 421 -23.51 -7.32 -6.07
C SER A 421 -23.60 -7.78 -4.62
N ASP A 422 -24.79 -8.12 -4.13
CA ASP A 422 -25.03 -8.45 -2.72
C ASP A 422 -24.57 -7.34 -1.77
N ASN A 423 -24.76 -6.07 -2.16
CA ASN A 423 -24.27 -4.87 -1.46
C ASN A 423 -22.73 -4.82 -1.25
N VAL A 424 -21.96 -5.61 -1.99
CA VAL A 424 -20.48 -5.58 -2.01
C VAL A 424 -20.00 -4.98 -3.31
N ASN A 425 -19.07 -4.02 -3.25
CA ASN A 425 -18.40 -3.50 -4.46
C ASN A 425 -17.47 -4.58 -5.03
N VAL A 426 -17.90 -5.24 -6.10
CA VAL A 426 -17.15 -6.31 -6.77
C VAL A 426 -16.14 -5.78 -7.79
N ALA A 427 -16.23 -4.49 -8.16
CA ALA A 427 -15.34 -3.88 -9.15
C ALA A 427 -13.87 -3.88 -8.72
N VAL A 428 -13.60 -3.78 -7.42
CA VAL A 428 -12.25 -3.73 -6.82
C VAL A 428 -11.42 -5.00 -7.06
N ARG A 429 -12.08 -6.12 -7.41
CA ARG A 429 -11.43 -7.40 -7.75
C ARG A 429 -11.32 -7.60 -9.27
N GLY A 430 -11.91 -6.71 -10.05
CA GLY A 430 -11.96 -6.80 -11.50
C GLY A 430 -10.67 -6.31 -12.16
N LYS A 431 -10.60 -6.49 -13.48
CA LYS A 431 -9.52 -5.96 -14.31
C LYS A 431 -10.04 -4.78 -15.13
N ALA A 432 -9.62 -3.57 -14.77
CA ALA A 432 -9.98 -2.37 -15.50
C ALA A 432 -9.05 -2.12 -16.70
N THR A 433 -9.64 -1.68 -17.81
CA THR A 433 -8.96 -1.24 -19.04
C THR A 433 -9.63 0.00 -19.59
N GLN A 434 -8.94 0.76 -20.43
CA GLN A 434 -9.50 1.96 -21.06
C GLN A 434 -8.90 2.16 -22.45
N SER A 435 -9.61 2.92 -23.27
CA SER A 435 -9.25 3.21 -24.67
C SER A 435 -7.84 3.81 -24.88
N SER A 436 -7.33 4.58 -23.92
CA SER A 436 -5.97 5.15 -23.92
C SER A 436 -5.59 5.65 -22.53
N THR A 437 -4.31 5.83 -22.23
CA THR A 437 -3.84 6.38 -20.94
C THR A 437 -3.00 7.63 -21.18
N ALA A 438 -3.25 8.68 -20.40
CA ALA A 438 -2.47 9.92 -20.39
C ALA A 438 -2.30 10.43 -18.94
N TYR A 439 -1.36 11.36 -18.72
CA TYR A 439 -1.16 12.07 -17.45
C TYR A 439 -1.09 11.17 -16.20
N ASP A 440 -0.47 10.00 -16.33
CA ASP A 440 -0.37 8.98 -15.29
C ASP A 440 -1.71 8.55 -14.69
N GLY A 441 -2.81 8.60 -15.45
CA GLY A 441 -4.15 8.17 -15.03
C GLY A 441 -4.55 6.79 -15.58
N PRO A 442 -3.96 5.66 -15.13
CA PRO A 442 -4.30 4.32 -15.62
C PRO A 442 -5.72 3.91 -15.20
N ALA A 443 -6.33 3.00 -15.97
CA ALA A 443 -7.71 2.54 -15.77
C ALA A 443 -7.99 1.99 -14.36
N VAL A 444 -7.00 1.35 -13.72
CA VAL A 444 -7.14 0.71 -12.41
C VAL A 444 -7.50 1.68 -11.29
N ARG A 445 -7.21 2.97 -11.44
CA ARG A 445 -7.57 3.98 -10.43
C ARG A 445 -9.06 4.06 -10.17
N ALA A 446 -9.90 3.82 -11.18
CA ALA A 446 -11.35 3.82 -11.00
C ALA A 446 -11.92 2.55 -10.32
N ILE A 447 -11.08 1.64 -9.84
CA ILE A 447 -11.50 0.49 -9.02
C ILE A 447 -10.59 0.31 -7.79
N ASP A 448 -9.85 1.34 -7.41
CA ASP A 448 -8.92 1.28 -6.27
C ASP A 448 -9.59 1.60 -4.94
N GLY A 449 -10.88 1.95 -4.97
CA GLY A 449 -11.71 2.25 -3.79
C GLY A 449 -11.59 3.70 -3.32
N LYS A 450 -10.80 4.56 -3.98
CA LYS A 450 -10.64 5.96 -3.60
C LYS A 450 -11.63 6.83 -4.38
N THR A 451 -12.64 7.32 -3.68
CA THR A 451 -13.71 8.13 -4.28
C THR A 451 -13.39 9.62 -4.42
N ASN A 452 -12.19 10.06 -4.02
CA ASN A 452 -11.80 11.46 -4.10
C ASN A 452 -11.62 11.89 -5.56
N GLY A 453 -12.40 12.87 -5.99
CA GLY A 453 -12.38 13.39 -7.36
C GLY A 453 -11.32 14.45 -7.65
N ALA A 454 -10.47 14.83 -6.68
CA ALA A 454 -9.39 15.80 -6.92
C ALA A 454 -8.23 15.16 -7.69
N TYR A 455 -8.02 15.57 -8.94
CA TYR A 455 -6.99 14.96 -9.79
C TYR A 455 -5.56 15.05 -9.24
N SER A 456 -5.24 16.12 -8.51
CA SER A 456 -3.92 16.33 -7.87
C SER A 456 -3.52 15.21 -6.91
N ASP A 457 -4.51 14.48 -6.39
CA ASP A 457 -4.30 13.46 -5.36
C ASP A 457 -3.99 12.09 -6.00
N GLY A 458 -3.91 12.02 -7.33
CA GLY A 458 -3.48 10.83 -8.06
C GLY A 458 -4.47 9.67 -8.02
N THR A 459 -5.77 9.96 -7.83
CA THR A 459 -6.85 8.96 -7.68
C THR A 459 -7.73 8.80 -8.92
N SER A 460 -7.61 9.68 -9.91
CA SER A 460 -8.48 9.65 -11.11
C SER A 460 -7.81 9.00 -12.31
N THR A 461 -8.61 8.32 -13.14
CA THR A 461 -8.23 7.85 -14.48
C THR A 461 -8.17 9.01 -15.47
N HIS A 462 -7.43 8.83 -16.56
CA HIS A 462 -7.36 9.82 -17.63
C HIS A 462 -7.07 9.18 -18.99
N THR A 463 -7.99 9.37 -19.93
CA THR A 463 -7.79 9.02 -21.35
C THR A 463 -7.09 10.15 -22.10
N ARG A 464 -6.49 9.87 -23.26
CA ARG A 464 -5.87 10.91 -24.09
C ARG A 464 -6.91 11.97 -24.49
N GLU A 465 -6.52 13.24 -24.40
CA GLU A 465 -7.42 14.35 -24.71
C GLU A 465 -7.79 14.42 -26.20
N GLY A 466 -8.97 14.96 -26.49
CA GLY A 466 -9.42 15.18 -27.86
C GLY A 466 -9.63 13.89 -28.66
N THR A 467 -9.95 12.78 -27.99
CA THR A 467 -10.18 11.48 -28.64
C THR A 467 -11.65 11.27 -28.96
N ALA A 468 -11.92 10.53 -30.04
CA ALA A 468 -13.27 10.15 -30.39
C ALA A 468 -13.74 8.96 -29.54
N ASN A 469 -14.91 9.09 -28.92
CA ASN A 469 -15.60 8.03 -28.16
C ASN A 469 -14.71 7.27 -27.14
N PRO A 470 -13.97 7.96 -26.24
CA PRO A 470 -13.18 7.28 -25.23
C PRO A 470 -14.08 6.44 -24.31
N TRP A 471 -13.55 5.30 -23.90
CA TRP A 471 -14.24 4.35 -23.02
C TRP A 471 -13.31 3.82 -21.93
N TRP A 472 -13.93 3.37 -20.85
CA TRP A 472 -13.35 2.65 -19.73
C TRP A 472 -14.22 1.41 -19.44
N GLU A 473 -13.62 0.27 -19.11
CA GLU A 473 -14.32 -1.00 -18.89
C GLU A 473 -13.65 -1.80 -17.77
N VAL A 474 -14.44 -2.42 -16.91
CA VAL A 474 -13.98 -3.43 -15.94
C VAL A 474 -14.53 -4.81 -16.31
N ASP A 475 -13.63 -5.80 -16.41
CA ASP A 475 -13.98 -7.23 -16.44
C ASP A 475 -14.03 -7.73 -14.99
N LEU A 476 -15.21 -8.16 -14.53
CA LEU A 476 -15.43 -8.72 -13.20
C LEU A 476 -14.91 -10.16 -13.06
N GLY A 477 -14.33 -10.73 -14.13
CA GLY A 477 -13.78 -12.08 -14.20
C GLY A 477 -14.84 -13.14 -14.50
N ARG A 478 -16.06 -12.96 -13.98
CA ARG A 478 -17.23 -13.83 -14.23
C ARG A 478 -18.51 -13.03 -14.32
N ALA A 479 -19.59 -13.66 -14.81
CA ALA A 479 -20.91 -13.06 -14.74
C ALA A 479 -21.39 -13.02 -13.28
N VAL A 480 -21.85 -11.85 -12.83
CA VAL A 480 -22.39 -11.63 -11.49
C VAL A 480 -23.71 -10.86 -11.59
N SER A 481 -24.60 -11.04 -10.62
CA SER A 481 -25.85 -10.28 -10.56
C SER A 481 -25.57 -8.87 -10.05
N ILE A 482 -25.80 -7.86 -10.89
CA ILE A 482 -25.50 -6.47 -10.57
C ILE A 482 -26.76 -5.77 -10.06
N GLU A 483 -26.68 -5.23 -8.86
CA GLU A 483 -27.73 -4.45 -8.20
C GLU A 483 -27.68 -2.99 -8.65
N LYS A 484 -26.51 -2.38 -8.49
CA LYS A 484 -26.30 -0.98 -8.80
C LYS A 484 -24.87 -0.69 -9.21
N ILE A 485 -24.71 0.40 -9.95
CA ILE A 485 -23.41 0.95 -10.33
C ILE A 485 -23.34 2.39 -9.82
N VAL A 486 -22.22 2.76 -9.19
CA VAL A 486 -21.97 4.14 -8.75
C VAL A 486 -20.75 4.67 -9.49
N VAL A 487 -20.92 5.76 -10.23
CA VAL A 487 -19.86 6.43 -10.97
C VAL A 487 -19.49 7.72 -10.25
N TRP A 488 -18.26 7.80 -9.77
CA TRP A 488 -17.67 8.97 -9.13
C TRP A 488 -16.88 9.79 -10.16
N ASN A 489 -17.16 11.09 -10.18
CA ASN A 489 -16.60 12.02 -11.13
C ASN A 489 -15.39 12.75 -10.56
N ARG A 490 -14.61 13.34 -11.46
CA ARG A 490 -13.59 14.33 -11.13
C ARG A 490 -14.28 15.60 -10.62
N THR A 491 -13.77 16.17 -9.53
CA THR A 491 -14.41 17.29 -8.81
C THR A 491 -13.61 18.59 -8.81
N ASP A 492 -12.36 18.60 -9.30
CA ASP A 492 -11.55 19.81 -9.36
C ASP A 492 -11.94 20.73 -10.53
N GLY A 493 -12.24 21.99 -10.19
CA GLY A 493 -12.55 23.06 -11.15
C GLY A 493 -13.77 22.76 -12.02
N ALA A 494 -13.70 23.17 -13.29
CA ALA A 494 -14.74 22.93 -14.30
C ALA A 494 -14.56 21.58 -15.04
N PHE A 495 -13.59 20.75 -14.63
CA PHE A 495 -13.26 19.53 -15.37
C PHE A 495 -14.28 18.41 -15.19
N GLY A 496 -15.06 18.42 -14.11
CA GLY A 496 -16.15 17.47 -13.88
C GLY A 496 -17.22 17.50 -14.98
N ASP A 497 -17.45 18.65 -15.62
CA ASP A 497 -18.45 18.80 -16.69
C ASP A 497 -18.10 17.99 -17.96
N ARG A 498 -16.82 17.59 -18.12
CA ARG A 498 -16.35 16.78 -19.26
C ARG A 498 -17.09 15.45 -19.38
N LEU A 499 -17.61 14.91 -18.27
CA LEU A 499 -18.33 13.63 -18.25
C LEU A 499 -19.76 13.74 -18.78
N ALA A 500 -20.24 14.91 -19.19
CA ALA A 500 -21.62 15.08 -19.66
C ALA A 500 -21.96 14.17 -20.86
N ASN A 501 -23.18 13.65 -20.91
CA ASN A 501 -23.67 12.74 -21.95
C ASN A 501 -22.93 11.39 -22.02
N PHE A 502 -22.40 10.91 -20.89
CA PHE A 502 -21.77 9.58 -20.83
C PHE A 502 -22.81 8.46 -20.83
N THR A 503 -22.36 7.26 -21.19
CA THR A 503 -23.16 6.03 -21.26
C THR A 503 -22.61 5.01 -20.25
N VAL A 504 -23.50 4.32 -19.55
CA VAL A 504 -23.19 3.15 -18.70
C VAL A 504 -23.80 1.91 -19.35
N ARG A 505 -22.99 0.85 -19.53
CA ARG A 505 -23.44 -0.45 -20.05
C ARG A 505 -23.00 -1.57 -19.14
N VAL A 506 -23.88 -2.56 -18.97
CA VAL A 506 -23.53 -3.87 -18.44
C VAL A 506 -23.59 -4.86 -19.59
N LEU A 507 -22.53 -5.65 -19.77
CA LEU A 507 -22.45 -6.66 -20.81
C LEU A 507 -22.36 -8.06 -20.19
N GLY A 508 -23.04 -9.02 -20.81
CA GLY A 508 -22.91 -10.44 -20.49
C GLY A 508 -21.53 -10.99 -20.85
N ALA A 509 -21.28 -12.27 -20.53
CA ALA A 509 -20.04 -12.96 -20.94
C ALA A 509 -19.90 -13.06 -22.48
N ASP A 510 -21.01 -13.05 -23.21
CA ASP A 510 -21.10 -12.98 -24.66
C ASP A 510 -20.91 -11.55 -25.22
N ARG A 511 -20.60 -10.58 -24.35
CA ARG A 511 -20.47 -9.15 -24.63
C ARG A 511 -21.75 -8.46 -25.15
N LYS A 512 -22.91 -9.09 -25.05
CA LYS A 512 -24.19 -8.42 -25.37
C LYS A 512 -24.64 -7.52 -24.22
N PRO A 513 -25.19 -6.34 -24.50
CA PRO A 513 -25.71 -5.46 -23.46
C PRO A 513 -26.93 -6.09 -22.77
N VAL A 514 -26.88 -6.16 -21.45
CA VAL A 514 -27.98 -6.61 -20.58
C VAL A 514 -28.60 -5.45 -19.79
N PHE A 515 -27.91 -4.30 -19.73
CA PHE A 515 -28.41 -3.04 -19.20
C PHE A 515 -27.69 -1.86 -19.88
N GLU A 516 -28.42 -0.77 -20.12
CA GLU A 516 -27.87 0.47 -20.68
C GLU A 516 -28.54 1.69 -20.04
N ALA A 517 -27.72 2.69 -19.68
CA ALA A 517 -28.16 4.03 -19.32
C ALA A 517 -27.42 5.03 -20.21
N LEU A 518 -28.14 5.74 -21.08
CA LEU A 518 -27.57 6.56 -22.14
C LEU A 518 -27.67 8.06 -21.82
N LYS A 519 -26.73 8.85 -22.32
CA LYS A 519 -26.76 10.34 -22.28
C LYS A 519 -26.94 10.92 -20.86
N ASN A 520 -26.21 10.37 -19.90
CA ASN A 520 -26.33 10.79 -18.50
C ASN A 520 -25.65 12.16 -18.26
N PRO A 521 -26.20 13.03 -17.40
CA PRO A 521 -25.58 14.31 -17.05
C PRO A 521 -24.28 14.09 -16.26
N ALA A 522 -23.35 15.04 -16.31
CA ALA A 522 -22.16 15.00 -15.48
C ALA A 522 -22.57 15.15 -14.00
N PRO A 523 -22.26 14.18 -13.11
CA PRO A 523 -22.57 14.34 -11.70
C PRO A 523 -21.55 15.29 -11.04
N LYS A 524 -22.01 16.11 -10.10
CA LYS A 524 -21.11 17.00 -9.32
C LYS A 524 -20.07 16.23 -8.51
N GLU A 525 -20.45 15.06 -8.02
CA GLU A 525 -19.58 14.18 -7.22
C GLU A 525 -19.76 12.72 -7.68
N LYS A 526 -21.01 12.22 -7.68
CA LYS A 526 -21.33 10.85 -8.14
C LYS A 526 -22.73 10.71 -8.74
N ALA A 527 -22.92 9.68 -9.55
CA ALA A 527 -24.23 9.22 -10.04
C ALA A 527 -24.44 7.74 -9.68
N GLU A 528 -25.64 7.39 -9.22
CA GLU A 528 -26.04 6.00 -8.93
C GLU A 528 -27.03 5.50 -9.98
N PHE A 529 -26.77 4.31 -10.51
CA PHE A 529 -27.58 3.62 -11.51
C PHE A 529 -28.12 2.33 -10.91
N LYS A 530 -29.45 2.23 -10.77
CA LYS A 530 -30.12 0.97 -10.40
C LYS A 530 -30.16 0.06 -11.63
N VAL A 531 -29.51 -1.09 -11.55
CA VAL A 531 -29.37 -2.04 -12.66
C VAL A 531 -30.39 -3.17 -12.53
N GLY A 532 -30.47 -3.77 -11.35
CA GLY A 532 -31.45 -4.80 -10.99
C GLY A 532 -31.87 -4.65 -9.53
N THR A 533 -32.81 -5.47 -9.08
CA THR A 533 -33.33 -5.43 -7.70
C THR A 533 -32.50 -6.23 -6.69
N GLY A 534 -31.35 -6.77 -7.14
CA GLY A 534 -30.58 -7.75 -6.38
C GLY A 534 -31.27 -9.10 -6.29
N ALA A 535 -30.67 -10.03 -5.56
CA ALA A 535 -31.34 -11.26 -5.13
C ALA A 535 -31.28 -11.36 -3.61
N PRO A 536 -32.17 -10.64 -2.90
CA PRO A 536 -32.24 -10.65 -1.44
C PRO A 536 -32.24 -12.05 -0.82
N GLU A 537 -32.95 -13.00 -1.47
CA GLU A 537 -32.93 -14.42 -1.09
C GLU A 537 -31.53 -15.03 -1.12
N ARG A 538 -30.71 -14.73 -2.14
CA ARG A 538 -29.34 -15.25 -2.24
C ARG A 538 -28.43 -14.65 -1.18
N VAL A 539 -28.54 -13.34 -0.90
CA VAL A 539 -27.78 -12.68 0.18
C VAL A 539 -28.05 -13.35 1.53
N ILE A 540 -29.32 -13.63 1.80
CA ILE A 540 -29.76 -14.28 3.03
C ILE A 540 -29.31 -15.75 3.05
N ARG A 541 -29.52 -16.50 1.96
CA ARG A 541 -29.09 -17.89 1.81
C ARG A 541 -27.59 -18.04 2.02
N ARG A 542 -26.76 -17.18 1.42
CA ARG A 542 -25.31 -17.16 1.63
C ARG A 542 -24.96 -16.97 3.10
N SER A 543 -25.58 -15.99 3.75
CA SER A 543 -25.36 -15.74 5.19
C SER A 543 -25.78 -16.96 6.02
N ALA A 544 -26.89 -17.61 5.65
CA ALA A 544 -27.39 -18.81 6.30
C ALA A 544 -26.43 -19.99 6.15
N MET A 545 -25.87 -20.25 4.95
CA MET A 545 -24.86 -21.30 4.73
C MET A 545 -23.69 -21.15 5.71
N PHE A 546 -23.13 -19.94 5.85
CA PHE A 546 -22.01 -19.68 6.77
C PHE A 546 -22.41 -19.82 8.24
N ALA A 547 -23.60 -19.37 8.63
CA ALA A 547 -24.09 -19.52 10.00
C ALA A 547 -24.31 -20.99 10.37
N LEU A 548 -24.96 -21.77 9.50
CA LEU A 548 -25.25 -23.19 9.71
C LEU A 548 -23.96 -24.01 9.89
N ALA A 549 -22.92 -23.72 9.12
CA ALA A 549 -21.62 -24.38 9.23
C ALA A 549 -20.92 -24.21 10.60
N THR A 550 -21.39 -23.29 11.45
CA THR A 550 -20.81 -23.02 12.78
C THR A 550 -21.61 -23.61 13.96
N VAL A 551 -22.82 -24.14 13.71
CA VAL A 551 -23.68 -24.67 14.77
C VAL A 551 -23.30 -26.12 15.07
N ARG A 552 -22.84 -26.35 16.30
CA ARG A 552 -22.39 -27.67 16.78
C ARG A 552 -23.56 -28.63 17.01
N GLY A 553 -23.35 -29.90 16.70
CA GLY A 553 -24.34 -30.98 16.80
C GLY A 553 -25.28 -31.07 15.60
N GLN A 554 -25.11 -30.22 14.58
CA GLN A 554 -25.94 -30.17 13.38
C GLN A 554 -25.10 -30.30 12.09
N GLU A 555 -23.82 -30.64 12.20
CA GLU A 555 -22.84 -30.61 11.11
C GLU A 555 -23.27 -31.44 9.89
N ALA A 556 -23.75 -32.68 10.11
CA ALA A 556 -24.17 -33.55 9.02
C ALA A 556 -25.42 -33.04 8.29
N ASP A 557 -26.38 -32.48 9.02
CA ASP A 557 -27.59 -31.90 8.44
C ASP A 557 -27.30 -30.58 7.70
N ALA A 558 -26.42 -29.74 8.28
CA ALA A 558 -25.93 -28.52 7.65
C ALA A 558 -25.18 -28.86 6.34
N PHE A 559 -24.32 -29.88 6.36
CA PHE A 559 -23.60 -30.36 5.18
C PHE A 559 -24.58 -30.69 4.04
N ARG A 560 -25.59 -31.53 4.30
CA ARG A 560 -26.60 -31.89 3.29
C ARG A 560 -27.38 -30.68 2.79
N GLY A 561 -27.79 -29.79 3.69
CA GLY A 561 -28.52 -28.57 3.36
C GLY A 561 -27.73 -27.62 2.45
N ILE A 562 -26.42 -27.53 2.64
CA ILE A 562 -25.54 -26.65 1.85
C ILE A 562 -25.07 -27.33 0.56
N ALA A 563 -24.76 -28.63 0.58
CA ALA A 563 -24.20 -29.36 -0.55
C ALA A 563 -25.07 -29.33 -1.82
N LYS A 564 -26.40 -29.22 -1.69
CA LYS A 564 -27.31 -29.09 -2.83
C LYS A 564 -27.04 -27.85 -3.70
N TYR A 565 -26.40 -26.82 -3.16
CA TYR A 565 -26.06 -25.59 -3.89
C TYR A 565 -24.71 -25.64 -4.61
N LEU A 566 -23.91 -26.70 -4.46
CA LEU A 566 -22.65 -26.86 -5.19
C LEU A 566 -22.85 -26.90 -6.71
N ALA A 567 -24.03 -27.32 -7.18
CA ALA A 567 -24.38 -27.32 -8.60
C ALA A 567 -24.89 -25.96 -9.10
N ASP A 568 -25.35 -25.06 -8.22
CA ASP A 568 -25.93 -23.77 -8.59
C ASP A 568 -24.83 -22.77 -9.00
N GLU A 569 -24.91 -22.15 -10.18
CA GLU A 569 -23.90 -21.19 -10.65
C GLU A 569 -23.74 -19.95 -9.78
N ASN A 570 -24.82 -19.52 -9.11
CA ASN A 570 -24.83 -18.33 -8.28
C ASN A 570 -24.42 -18.63 -6.84
N ASP A 571 -24.76 -19.82 -6.33
CA ASP A 571 -24.56 -20.17 -4.91
C ASP A 571 -23.40 -21.17 -4.65
N ARG A 572 -22.78 -21.76 -5.68
CA ARG A 572 -21.71 -22.77 -5.48
C ARG A 572 -20.48 -22.30 -4.71
N GLU A 573 -20.06 -21.05 -4.92
CA GLU A 573 -18.88 -20.48 -4.26
C GLU A 573 -19.11 -20.32 -2.75
N PRO A 574 -20.18 -19.63 -2.28
CA PRO A 574 -20.45 -19.60 -0.85
C PRO A 574 -20.76 -20.99 -0.27
N ALA A 575 -21.35 -21.91 -1.06
CA ALA A 575 -21.60 -23.28 -0.61
C ALA A 575 -20.30 -24.05 -0.33
N VAL A 576 -19.33 -24.08 -1.25
CA VAL A 576 -18.05 -24.77 -1.03
C VAL A 576 -17.29 -24.15 0.16
N GLN A 577 -17.28 -22.83 0.26
CA GLN A 577 -16.62 -22.10 1.36
C GLN A 577 -17.27 -22.40 2.72
N ALA A 578 -18.60 -22.53 2.77
CA ALA A 578 -19.30 -22.89 3.99
C ALA A 578 -19.06 -24.36 4.38
N LEU A 579 -19.08 -25.29 3.41
CA LEU A 579 -18.81 -26.71 3.67
C LEU A 579 -17.39 -26.94 4.22
N LEU A 580 -16.39 -26.24 3.68
CA LEU A 580 -15.00 -26.31 4.16
C LEU A 580 -14.82 -25.83 5.61
N ARG A 581 -15.79 -25.08 6.18
CA ARG A 581 -15.78 -24.67 7.60
C ARG A 581 -16.29 -25.78 8.53
N ILE A 582 -17.06 -26.74 8.00
CA ILE A 582 -17.50 -27.91 8.75
C ILE A 582 -16.30 -28.86 8.84
N PRO A 583 -15.89 -29.32 10.04
CA PRO A 583 -14.77 -30.26 10.15
C PRO A 583 -15.03 -31.55 9.36
N ALA A 584 -14.04 -32.00 8.57
CA ALA A 584 -14.20 -33.15 7.67
C ALA A 584 -14.62 -34.46 8.37
N ARG A 585 -14.25 -34.63 9.64
CA ARG A 585 -14.65 -35.78 10.47
C ARG A 585 -16.17 -35.85 10.71
N ASP A 586 -16.85 -34.72 10.61
CA ASP A 586 -18.28 -34.55 10.89
C ASP A 586 -19.11 -34.54 9.59
N TRP A 587 -18.47 -34.71 8.42
CA TRP A 587 -19.15 -34.85 7.13
C TRP A 587 -19.84 -36.22 7.02
N PRO A 588 -21.05 -36.29 6.44
CA PRO A 588 -21.78 -37.54 6.30
C PRO A 588 -21.15 -38.44 5.23
N LYS A 589 -20.68 -39.63 5.65
CA LYS A 589 -20.00 -40.60 4.75
C LYS A 589 -20.88 -41.07 3.60
N ASP A 590 -22.17 -41.29 3.85
CA ASP A 590 -23.12 -41.79 2.84
C ASP A 590 -23.32 -40.80 1.68
N ASP A 591 -23.14 -39.49 1.92
CA ASP A 591 -23.29 -38.44 0.92
C ASP A 591 -21.95 -38.10 0.20
N ALA A 592 -20.83 -38.65 0.68
CA ALA A 592 -19.49 -38.25 0.25
C ALA A 592 -19.26 -38.51 -1.25
N LYS A 593 -19.70 -39.68 -1.76
CA LYS A 593 -19.51 -40.05 -3.16
C LYS A 593 -20.29 -39.15 -4.12
N ALA A 594 -21.58 -38.93 -3.84
CA ALA A 594 -22.44 -38.10 -4.68
C ALA A 594 -21.99 -36.63 -4.69
N THR A 595 -21.54 -36.14 -3.52
CA THR A 595 -21.01 -34.78 -3.41
C THR A 595 -19.68 -34.65 -4.17
N LEU A 596 -18.79 -35.65 -4.06
CA LEU A 596 -17.53 -35.69 -4.80
C LEU A 596 -17.75 -35.67 -6.32
N ASP A 597 -18.74 -36.41 -6.81
CA ASP A 597 -19.07 -36.43 -8.24
C ASP A 597 -19.54 -35.05 -8.74
N THR A 598 -20.28 -34.32 -7.90
CA THR A 598 -20.68 -32.93 -8.17
C THR A 598 -19.46 -31.99 -8.22
N VAL A 599 -18.54 -32.15 -7.27
CA VAL A 599 -17.27 -31.40 -7.21
C VAL A 599 -16.40 -31.65 -8.45
N MET A 600 -16.19 -32.92 -8.83
CA MET A 600 -15.41 -33.30 -10.00
C MET A 600 -16.04 -32.76 -11.30
N LYS A 601 -17.37 -32.81 -11.41
CA LYS A 601 -18.10 -32.23 -12.56
C LYS A 601 -17.83 -30.73 -12.69
N PHE A 602 -17.85 -29.99 -11.59
CA PHE A 602 -17.51 -28.57 -11.62
C PHE A 602 -16.06 -28.33 -12.04
N ILE A 603 -15.08 -28.99 -11.42
CA ILE A 603 -13.66 -28.80 -11.74
C ILE A 603 -13.38 -29.09 -13.22
N ARG A 604 -14.00 -30.13 -13.78
CA ARG A 604 -13.89 -30.45 -15.22
C ARG A 604 -14.45 -29.34 -16.12
N SER A 605 -15.54 -28.69 -15.69
CA SER A 605 -16.16 -27.57 -16.43
C SER A 605 -15.34 -26.28 -16.39
N VAL A 606 -14.49 -26.09 -15.36
CA VAL A 606 -13.61 -24.93 -15.27
C VAL A 606 -12.52 -25.04 -16.35
N PRO A 607 -12.32 -24.02 -17.20
CA PRO A 607 -11.22 -23.98 -18.15
C PRO A 607 -9.90 -24.23 -17.44
N VAL A 608 -9.00 -24.99 -18.06
CA VAL A 608 -7.72 -25.37 -17.47
C VAL A 608 -6.93 -24.17 -16.93
N ALA A 609 -6.95 -23.05 -17.64
CA ALA A 609 -6.28 -21.81 -17.22
C ALA A 609 -6.89 -21.15 -15.97
N GLU A 610 -8.10 -21.54 -15.55
CA GLU A 610 -8.83 -20.98 -14.40
C GLU A 610 -8.91 -21.96 -13.22
N ARG A 611 -8.39 -23.18 -13.35
CA ARG A 611 -8.43 -24.23 -12.30
C ARG A 611 -7.54 -23.96 -11.07
N THR A 612 -6.74 -22.91 -11.11
CA THR A 612 -5.99 -22.39 -9.94
C THR A 612 -6.60 -21.14 -9.33
N SER A 613 -7.80 -20.74 -9.78
CA SER A 613 -8.60 -19.74 -9.06
C SER A 613 -8.96 -20.22 -7.66
N THR A 614 -9.17 -19.29 -6.72
CA THR A 614 -9.57 -19.61 -5.34
C THR A 614 -10.76 -20.56 -5.29
N VAL A 615 -11.79 -20.31 -6.11
CA VAL A 615 -12.99 -21.17 -6.16
C VAL A 615 -12.65 -22.58 -6.63
N ALA A 616 -11.84 -22.73 -7.68
CA ALA A 616 -11.43 -24.05 -8.14
C ALA A 616 -10.59 -24.79 -7.09
N LEU A 617 -9.71 -24.09 -6.37
CA LEU A 617 -8.92 -24.67 -5.28
C LEU A 617 -9.79 -25.07 -4.07
N ASP A 618 -10.79 -24.28 -3.70
CA ASP A 618 -11.75 -24.63 -2.65
C ASP A 618 -12.49 -25.94 -3.02
N PHE A 619 -12.90 -26.07 -4.29
CA PHE A 619 -13.51 -27.30 -4.79
C PHE A 619 -12.53 -28.49 -4.79
N MET A 620 -11.27 -28.28 -5.17
CA MET A 620 -10.23 -29.32 -5.09
C MET A 620 -10.04 -29.79 -3.65
N GLN A 621 -9.94 -28.87 -2.70
CA GLN A 621 -9.78 -29.17 -1.27
C GLN A 621 -10.99 -29.95 -0.72
N LEU A 622 -12.21 -29.52 -1.06
CA LEU A 622 -13.43 -30.25 -0.70
C LEU A 622 -13.40 -31.66 -1.29
N GLY A 623 -13.02 -31.80 -2.57
CA GLY A 623 -12.89 -33.08 -3.25
C GLY A 623 -11.90 -34.04 -2.59
N GLU A 624 -10.72 -33.54 -2.20
CA GLU A 624 -9.70 -34.34 -1.50
C GLU A 624 -10.21 -34.83 -0.13
N GLY A 625 -10.90 -33.96 0.62
CA GLY A 625 -11.52 -34.32 1.89
C GLY A 625 -12.59 -35.40 1.73
N LEU A 626 -13.47 -35.26 0.71
CA LEU A 626 -14.54 -36.23 0.43
C LEU A 626 -13.97 -37.57 -0.03
N ALA A 627 -12.93 -37.56 -0.86
CA ALA A 627 -12.22 -38.78 -1.25
C ALA A 627 -11.64 -39.52 -0.04
N GLY A 628 -11.24 -38.80 1.02
CA GLY A 628 -10.78 -39.39 2.27
C GLY A 628 -11.84 -40.13 3.09
N LEU A 629 -13.13 -39.90 2.82
CA LEU A 629 -14.24 -40.58 3.49
C LEU A 629 -14.69 -41.86 2.78
N LEU A 630 -14.22 -42.11 1.55
CA LEU A 630 -14.57 -43.28 0.74
C LEU A 630 -13.76 -44.52 1.14
N ALA A 631 -14.19 -45.69 0.66
CA ALA A 631 -13.43 -46.92 0.81
C ALA A 631 -12.05 -46.83 0.13
N PRO A 632 -11.00 -47.54 0.61
CA PRO A 632 -9.62 -47.34 0.14
C PRO A 632 -9.41 -47.41 -1.38
N ALA A 633 -10.09 -48.33 -2.07
CA ALA A 633 -9.98 -48.47 -3.52
C ALA A 633 -10.61 -47.27 -4.27
N GLU A 634 -11.79 -46.83 -3.83
CA GLU A 634 -12.49 -45.67 -4.39
C GLU A 634 -11.76 -44.37 -4.07
N ALA A 635 -11.25 -44.23 -2.84
CA ALA A 635 -10.43 -43.10 -2.42
C ALA A 635 -9.16 -42.97 -3.28
N LYS A 636 -8.49 -44.09 -3.59
CA LYS A 636 -7.32 -44.11 -4.47
C LYS A 636 -7.68 -43.65 -5.89
N ALA A 637 -8.77 -44.18 -6.45
CA ALA A 637 -9.25 -43.79 -7.78
C ALA A 637 -9.63 -42.31 -7.84
N ALA A 638 -10.37 -41.83 -6.84
CA ALA A 638 -10.80 -40.43 -6.73
C ALA A 638 -9.61 -39.46 -6.62
N ARG A 639 -8.61 -39.77 -5.79
CA ARG A 639 -7.40 -38.94 -5.66
C ARG A 639 -6.59 -38.90 -6.95
N LYS A 640 -6.47 -40.04 -7.64
CA LYS A 640 -5.83 -40.09 -8.96
C LYS A 640 -6.54 -39.16 -9.94
N GLU A 641 -7.86 -39.24 -9.99
CA GLU A 641 -8.65 -38.41 -10.88
C GLU A 641 -8.56 -36.91 -10.53
N LEU A 642 -8.62 -36.55 -9.24
CA LEU A 642 -8.43 -35.17 -8.79
C LEU A 642 -7.05 -34.64 -9.22
N ALA A 643 -5.99 -35.44 -9.08
CA ALA A 643 -4.66 -35.08 -9.55
C ALA A 643 -4.60 -34.89 -11.08
N ASP A 644 -5.32 -35.72 -11.84
CA ASP A 644 -5.37 -35.64 -13.31
C ASP A 644 -6.13 -34.42 -13.83
N ILE A 645 -7.18 -33.97 -13.13
CA ILE A 645 -7.98 -32.80 -13.50
C ILE A 645 -7.43 -31.48 -12.92
N GLY A 646 -6.64 -31.54 -11.84
CA GLY A 646 -6.00 -30.39 -11.22
C GLY A 646 -4.90 -29.77 -12.08
N VAL A 647 -4.39 -28.61 -11.65
CA VAL A 647 -3.19 -27.98 -12.23
C VAL A 647 -2.05 -28.15 -11.25
N ARG A 648 -0.94 -28.76 -11.69
CA ARG A 648 0.21 -28.98 -10.84
C ARG A 648 0.93 -27.65 -10.55
N VAL A 649 1.05 -27.28 -9.28
CA VAL A 649 1.82 -26.10 -8.85
C VAL A 649 3.25 -26.50 -8.51
N ILE A 650 4.23 -25.93 -9.19
CA ILE A 650 5.66 -26.13 -8.95
C ILE A 650 6.22 -24.84 -8.37
N ARG A 651 6.68 -24.88 -7.12
CA ARG A 651 7.38 -23.75 -6.49
C ARG A 651 8.79 -23.67 -7.02
N VAL A 652 9.20 -22.51 -7.51
CA VAL A 652 10.57 -22.22 -7.95
C VAL A 652 11.04 -21.03 -7.14
N GLY A 653 12.08 -21.23 -6.34
CA GLY A 653 12.71 -20.19 -5.55
C GLY A 653 14.02 -19.74 -6.17
N THR A 654 14.65 -18.76 -5.52
CA THR A 654 16.06 -18.44 -5.70
C THR A 654 16.86 -18.89 -4.47
N LEU A 655 18.18 -18.96 -4.58
CA LEU A 655 19.05 -19.18 -3.42
C LEU A 655 19.63 -17.85 -2.96
N PHE A 656 19.57 -17.60 -1.65
CA PHE A 656 20.02 -16.34 -1.05
C PHE A 656 21.52 -16.11 -1.32
N ASP A 657 21.86 -14.98 -1.94
CA ASP A 657 23.22 -14.53 -2.24
C ASP A 657 24.00 -15.41 -3.24
N GLN A 658 23.30 -16.20 -4.07
CA GLN A 658 23.95 -17.16 -4.99
C GLN A 658 23.65 -16.93 -6.47
N MET A 659 22.70 -16.03 -6.82
CA MET A 659 22.30 -15.78 -8.21
C MET A 659 21.96 -17.10 -8.94
N SER A 660 21.12 -17.92 -8.30
CA SER A 660 20.75 -19.26 -8.77
C SER A 660 19.30 -19.59 -8.43
N PHE A 661 18.64 -20.38 -9.27
CA PHE A 661 17.36 -20.99 -8.92
C PHE A 661 17.56 -22.10 -7.88
N ASP A 662 16.57 -22.32 -7.01
CA ASP A 662 16.59 -23.41 -6.02
C ASP A 662 16.48 -24.80 -6.68
N LYS A 663 15.92 -24.86 -7.89
CA LYS A 663 15.79 -26.07 -8.72
C LYS A 663 16.56 -25.88 -10.01
N GLU A 664 17.37 -26.88 -10.36
CA GLU A 664 18.13 -26.92 -11.62
C GLU A 664 17.49 -27.83 -12.67
N ARG A 665 16.64 -28.76 -12.20
CA ARG A 665 15.84 -29.65 -13.04
C ARG A 665 14.40 -29.64 -12.54
N ILE A 666 13.49 -29.33 -13.46
CA ILE A 666 12.04 -29.47 -13.25
C ILE A 666 11.54 -30.48 -14.26
N THR A 667 10.64 -31.38 -13.87
CA THR A 667 10.03 -32.34 -14.82
C THR A 667 8.53 -32.14 -14.87
N VAL A 668 7.94 -32.11 -16.05
CA VAL A 668 6.49 -31.96 -16.30
C VAL A 668 6.05 -32.91 -17.41
N GLN A 669 4.75 -33.23 -17.44
CA GLN A 669 4.20 -34.07 -18.49
C GLN A 669 3.81 -33.25 -19.73
N ALA A 670 4.13 -33.77 -20.91
CA ALA A 670 3.83 -33.15 -22.20
C ALA A 670 2.34 -32.81 -22.36
N GLY A 671 2.04 -31.60 -22.82
CA GLY A 671 0.68 -31.11 -23.07
C GLY A 671 -0.18 -30.84 -21.82
N LYS A 672 0.32 -31.10 -20.61
CA LYS A 672 -0.42 -30.87 -19.36
C LYS A 672 -0.23 -29.44 -18.83
N PRO A 673 -1.24 -28.86 -18.19
CA PRO A 673 -1.12 -27.57 -17.52
C PRO A 673 -0.29 -27.66 -16.25
N VAL A 674 0.51 -26.62 -16.01
CA VAL A 674 1.39 -26.45 -14.85
C VAL A 674 1.35 -24.99 -14.44
N GLU A 675 1.38 -24.72 -13.15
CA GLU A 675 1.59 -23.37 -12.63
C GLU A 675 2.93 -23.32 -11.92
N PHE A 676 3.74 -22.31 -12.22
CA PHE A 676 4.97 -22.02 -11.50
C PHE A 676 4.72 -20.92 -10.48
N ALA A 677 4.91 -21.22 -9.21
CA ALA A 677 4.97 -20.20 -8.16
C ALA A 677 6.43 -19.77 -8.01
N PHE A 678 6.83 -18.70 -8.71
CA PHE A 678 8.17 -18.16 -8.67
C PHE A 678 8.32 -17.18 -7.51
N GLU A 679 9.27 -17.41 -6.62
CA GLU A 679 9.57 -16.57 -5.47
C GLU A 679 11.03 -16.13 -5.50
N ASN A 680 11.28 -14.83 -5.32
CA ASN A 680 12.62 -14.30 -5.19
C ASN A 680 12.98 -14.12 -3.71
N THR A 681 13.71 -15.07 -3.15
CA THR A 681 14.28 -15.02 -1.80
C THR A 681 15.68 -14.42 -1.77
N ASP A 682 16.27 -14.11 -2.93
CA ASP A 682 17.59 -13.52 -3.07
C ASP A 682 17.57 -12.01 -2.77
N ILE A 683 18.74 -11.43 -2.50
CA ILE A 683 18.92 -10.00 -2.20
C ILE A 683 18.88 -9.13 -3.47
N MET A 684 18.93 -9.74 -4.65
CA MET A 684 18.92 -9.07 -5.94
C MET A 684 17.70 -9.45 -6.78
N PRO A 685 17.27 -8.59 -7.72
CA PRO A 685 16.11 -8.87 -8.55
C PRO A 685 16.33 -10.03 -9.52
N HIS A 686 15.30 -10.86 -9.71
CA HIS A 686 15.35 -11.99 -10.65
C HIS A 686 14.05 -12.14 -11.42
N ASN A 687 14.14 -12.69 -12.63
CA ASN A 687 12.99 -13.13 -13.40
C ASN A 687 13.14 -14.61 -13.80
N PHE A 688 12.05 -15.22 -14.22
CA PHE A 688 11.96 -16.63 -14.62
C PHE A 688 11.36 -16.70 -16.02
N VAL A 689 12.18 -17.14 -16.99
CA VAL A 689 11.80 -17.21 -18.41
C VAL A 689 12.05 -18.61 -18.92
N ILE A 690 11.02 -19.26 -19.48
CA ILE A 690 11.16 -20.55 -20.17
C ILE A 690 11.33 -20.26 -21.67
N VAL A 691 12.32 -20.87 -22.30
CA VAL A 691 12.64 -20.67 -23.72
C VAL A 691 12.54 -21.99 -24.50
N ALA A 692 12.38 -21.89 -25.81
CA ALA A 692 12.40 -23.06 -26.68
C ALA A 692 13.82 -23.68 -26.75
N PRO A 693 13.94 -25.00 -26.99
CA PRO A 693 15.23 -25.68 -27.06
C PRO A 693 16.15 -25.05 -28.12
N GLY A 694 17.43 -24.85 -27.80
CA GLY A 694 18.45 -24.23 -28.65
C GLY A 694 18.43 -22.69 -28.69
N ASN A 695 17.76 -22.04 -27.73
CA ASN A 695 17.64 -20.58 -27.65
C ASN A 695 18.18 -19.96 -26.36
N LEU A 696 18.70 -20.72 -25.40
CA LEU A 696 19.16 -20.17 -24.12
C LEU A 696 20.19 -19.06 -24.31
N GLU A 697 21.26 -19.32 -25.06
CA GLU A 697 22.32 -18.33 -25.30
C GLU A 697 21.84 -17.17 -26.17
N LYS A 698 20.97 -17.43 -27.15
CA LYS A 698 20.42 -16.39 -28.03
C LYS A 698 19.58 -15.39 -27.23
N VAL A 699 18.70 -15.89 -26.36
CA VAL A 699 17.86 -15.06 -25.49
C VAL A 699 18.71 -14.35 -24.44
N GLY A 700 19.68 -15.04 -23.84
CA GLY A 700 20.60 -14.44 -22.87
C GLY A 700 21.42 -13.27 -23.46
N ASN A 701 22.06 -13.48 -24.62
CA ASN A 701 22.79 -12.44 -25.32
C ASN A 701 21.88 -11.27 -25.76
N ALA A 702 20.67 -11.55 -26.23
CA ALA A 702 19.70 -10.52 -26.58
C ALA A 702 19.24 -9.71 -25.35
N ALA A 703 19.05 -10.36 -24.21
CA ALA A 703 18.71 -9.68 -22.95
C ALA A 703 19.83 -8.75 -22.49
N GLU A 704 21.09 -9.19 -22.64
CA GLU A 704 22.27 -8.38 -22.34
C GLU A 704 22.34 -7.11 -23.20
N ALA A 705 22.12 -7.24 -24.50
CA ALA A 705 22.10 -6.10 -25.42
C ALA A 705 20.93 -5.15 -25.11
N PHE A 706 19.75 -5.71 -24.87
CA PHE A 706 18.52 -4.97 -24.59
C PHE A 706 18.57 -4.20 -23.26
N ALA A 707 19.37 -4.67 -22.28
CA ALA A 707 19.52 -4.03 -20.98
C ALA A 707 19.92 -2.55 -21.03
N LEU A 708 20.59 -2.14 -22.10
CA LEU A 708 21.07 -0.77 -22.31
C LEU A 708 20.05 0.14 -23.00
N GLU A 709 18.93 -0.41 -23.48
CA GLU A 709 17.91 0.33 -24.22
C GLU A 709 16.86 0.98 -23.30
N PRO A 710 16.36 2.19 -23.64
CA PRO A 710 15.22 2.79 -22.96
C PRO A 710 13.99 1.86 -23.01
N GLY A 711 13.43 1.52 -21.85
CA GLY A 711 12.26 0.63 -21.74
C GLY A 711 12.56 -0.80 -21.30
N ALA A 712 13.84 -1.18 -21.15
CA ALA A 712 14.23 -2.51 -20.65
C ALA A 712 13.57 -2.87 -19.31
N ALA A 713 13.57 -1.92 -18.37
CA ALA A 713 12.92 -2.09 -17.06
C ALA A 713 11.39 -2.28 -17.18
N ALA A 714 10.73 -1.53 -18.06
CA ALA A 714 9.28 -1.68 -18.30
C ALA A 714 8.96 -3.06 -18.90
N ALA A 715 9.82 -3.54 -19.80
CA ALA A 715 9.76 -4.87 -20.39
C ALA A 715 10.28 -5.99 -19.48
N GLN A 716 10.56 -5.70 -18.20
CA GLN A 716 11.02 -6.69 -17.21
C GLN A 716 12.35 -7.37 -17.59
N TYR A 717 13.17 -6.69 -18.41
CA TYR A 717 14.44 -7.18 -18.97
C TYR A 717 14.30 -8.44 -19.84
N VAL A 718 13.10 -8.72 -20.35
CA VAL A 718 12.88 -9.80 -21.32
C VAL A 718 12.90 -9.21 -22.73
N PRO A 719 13.87 -9.57 -23.59
CA PRO A 719 14.00 -8.99 -24.92
C PRO A 719 12.86 -9.42 -25.85
N SER A 720 12.59 -8.62 -26.88
CA SER A 720 11.73 -9.04 -27.98
C SER A 720 12.44 -10.11 -28.80
N MET A 721 11.79 -11.27 -29.00
CA MET A 721 12.36 -12.43 -29.69
C MET A 721 11.40 -12.94 -30.77
N PRO A 722 11.87 -13.69 -31.78
CA PRO A 722 10.99 -14.36 -32.74
C PRO A 722 9.90 -15.18 -32.02
N ALA A 723 8.70 -15.21 -32.62
CA ALA A 723 7.58 -15.94 -32.04
C ALA A 723 7.95 -17.39 -31.73
N GLY A 724 7.70 -17.83 -30.50
CA GLY A 724 8.01 -19.18 -30.03
C GLY A 724 9.39 -19.37 -29.39
N ALA A 725 10.29 -18.38 -29.43
CA ALA A 725 11.59 -18.47 -28.74
C ALA A 725 11.45 -18.35 -27.21
N VAL A 726 10.55 -17.49 -26.73
CA VAL A 726 10.17 -17.36 -25.30
C VAL A 726 8.79 -17.96 -25.11
N LEU A 727 8.67 -18.96 -24.23
CA LEU A 727 7.46 -19.73 -23.99
C LEU A 727 6.71 -19.28 -22.73
N LEU A 728 7.44 -18.80 -21.72
CA LEU A 728 6.90 -18.24 -20.49
C LEU A 728 7.82 -17.13 -20.00
N LYS A 729 7.26 -16.08 -19.39
CA LYS A 729 8.05 -15.03 -18.73
C LYS A 729 7.35 -14.53 -17.48
N SER A 730 8.12 -14.29 -16.43
CA SER A 730 7.69 -13.58 -15.23
C SER A 730 7.96 -12.07 -15.33
N LYS A 731 7.45 -11.32 -14.36
CA LYS A 731 7.96 -10.00 -13.99
C LYS A 731 9.35 -10.12 -13.35
N LEU A 732 10.06 -9.00 -13.29
CA LEU A 732 11.25 -8.90 -12.46
C LEU A 732 10.81 -8.77 -11.00
N LEU A 733 11.01 -9.84 -10.23
CA LEU A 733 10.66 -9.88 -8.83
C LEU A 733 11.78 -9.26 -8.00
N GLN A 734 11.43 -8.29 -7.15
CA GLN A 734 12.31 -7.80 -6.09
C GLN A 734 12.41 -8.83 -4.96
N THR A 735 13.34 -8.63 -4.03
CA THR A 735 13.50 -9.48 -2.84
C THR A 735 12.17 -9.63 -2.09
N ARG A 736 11.83 -10.87 -1.73
CA ARG A 736 10.59 -11.32 -1.08
C ARG A 736 9.31 -11.14 -1.89
N GLN A 737 9.41 -10.85 -3.18
CA GLN A 737 8.26 -10.89 -4.07
C GLN A 737 8.05 -12.29 -4.63
N ALA A 738 6.80 -12.61 -4.94
CA ALA A 738 6.41 -13.84 -5.60
C ALA A 738 5.42 -13.57 -6.73
N GLU A 739 5.40 -14.44 -7.74
CA GLU A 739 4.44 -14.42 -8.84
C GLU A 739 4.03 -15.84 -9.23
N GLN A 740 2.74 -16.00 -9.55
CA GLN A 740 2.19 -17.24 -10.10
C GLN A 740 2.12 -17.14 -11.63
N LEU A 741 2.68 -18.14 -12.32
CA LEU A 741 2.84 -18.18 -13.77
C LEU A 741 2.16 -19.43 -14.33
N LYS A 742 1.11 -19.22 -15.12
CA LYS A 742 0.38 -20.31 -15.77
C LYS A 742 1.10 -20.73 -17.04
N PHE A 743 1.32 -22.04 -17.20
CA PHE A 743 2.05 -22.61 -18.31
C PHE A 743 1.38 -23.90 -18.80
N THR A 744 1.25 -24.09 -20.11
CA THR A 744 0.91 -25.39 -20.66
C THR A 744 2.18 -26.01 -21.20
N ALA A 745 2.57 -27.17 -20.65
CA ALA A 745 3.76 -27.86 -21.11
C ALA A 745 3.67 -28.13 -22.61
N PRO A 746 4.75 -27.92 -23.38
CA PRO A 746 4.81 -28.26 -24.78
C PRO A 746 4.35 -29.70 -25.02
N LYS A 747 3.70 -29.96 -26.17
CA LYS A 747 3.27 -31.31 -26.53
C LYS A 747 4.44 -32.21 -26.96
N GLU A 748 5.52 -31.61 -27.44
CA GLU A 748 6.73 -32.32 -27.84
C GLU A 748 7.63 -32.56 -26.61
N PRO A 749 7.88 -33.83 -26.23
CA PRO A 749 8.85 -34.15 -25.19
C PRO A 749 10.25 -33.62 -25.54
N GLY A 750 10.95 -33.09 -24.55
CA GLY A 750 12.23 -32.42 -24.78
C GLY A 750 12.75 -31.70 -23.54
N ILE A 751 13.95 -31.12 -23.68
CA ILE A 751 14.59 -30.32 -22.63
C ILE A 751 14.46 -28.86 -23.01
N TYR A 752 13.66 -28.13 -22.24
CA TYR A 752 13.35 -26.71 -22.44
C TYR A 752 14.12 -25.90 -21.39
N PRO A 753 15.03 -25.00 -21.77
CA PRO A 753 15.75 -24.21 -20.79
C PRO A 753 14.83 -23.21 -20.09
N TYR A 754 15.10 -22.96 -18.81
CA TYR A 754 14.64 -21.75 -18.15
C TYR A 754 15.81 -20.93 -17.63
N VAL A 755 15.67 -19.61 -17.64
CA VAL A 755 16.78 -18.67 -17.47
C VAL A 755 16.31 -17.37 -16.83
N CYS A 756 17.18 -16.76 -16.02
CA CYS A 756 17.03 -15.37 -15.58
C CYS A 756 17.67 -14.45 -16.63
N THR A 757 16.86 -13.56 -17.20
CA THR A 757 17.26 -12.59 -18.23
C THR A 757 17.58 -11.21 -17.65
N TYR A 758 17.56 -11.06 -16.32
CA TYR A 758 18.11 -9.86 -15.70
C TYR A 758 19.60 -9.72 -16.11
N PRO A 759 20.09 -8.50 -16.41
CA PRO A 759 21.38 -8.32 -17.07
C PRO A 759 22.52 -9.03 -16.34
N GLY A 760 23.39 -9.71 -17.08
CA GLY A 760 24.48 -10.52 -16.53
C GLY A 760 24.12 -11.86 -15.87
N HIS A 761 22.84 -12.15 -15.55
CA HIS A 761 22.49 -13.34 -14.75
C HIS A 761 22.45 -14.64 -15.57
N TRP A 762 22.03 -14.57 -16.83
CA TRP A 762 21.67 -15.73 -17.65
C TRP A 762 22.77 -16.79 -17.83
N ARG A 763 24.05 -16.39 -17.77
CA ARG A 763 25.21 -17.29 -17.90
C ARG A 763 25.34 -18.27 -16.73
N ARG A 764 24.86 -17.88 -15.54
CA ARG A 764 24.92 -18.68 -14.31
C ARG A 764 23.54 -19.18 -13.88
N MET A 765 22.53 -18.32 -14.01
CA MET A 765 21.19 -18.53 -13.50
C MET A 765 20.26 -19.12 -14.56
N HIS A 766 20.43 -20.41 -14.81
CA HIS A 766 19.58 -21.19 -15.70
C HIS A 766 19.39 -22.61 -15.17
N GLY A 767 18.38 -23.29 -15.70
CA GLY A 767 18.11 -24.71 -15.44
C GLY A 767 17.30 -25.34 -16.58
N ALA A 768 16.86 -26.58 -16.37
CA ALA A 768 16.26 -27.40 -17.39
C ALA A 768 14.86 -27.90 -17.01
N LEU A 769 13.86 -27.58 -17.84
CA LEU A 769 12.52 -28.15 -17.79
C LEU A 769 12.46 -29.38 -18.70
N TYR A 770 12.38 -30.56 -18.10
CA TYR A 770 12.20 -31.84 -18.75
C TYR A 770 10.71 -32.04 -19.02
N VAL A 771 10.33 -32.02 -20.29
CA VAL A 771 8.98 -32.35 -20.73
C VAL A 771 8.99 -33.80 -21.17
N VAL A 772 8.31 -34.67 -20.41
CA VAL A 772 8.28 -36.12 -20.65
C VAL A 772 6.89 -36.57 -21.08
N ALA A 773 6.79 -37.66 -21.85
CA ALA A 773 5.49 -38.18 -22.28
C ALA A 773 4.68 -38.76 -21.11
N ASP A 774 5.38 -39.39 -20.16
CA ASP A 774 4.82 -40.02 -18.97
C ASP A 774 5.64 -39.58 -17.74
N LEU A 775 5.02 -38.75 -16.91
CA LEU A 775 5.66 -38.20 -15.71
C LEU A 775 5.71 -39.21 -14.57
N GLU A 776 4.73 -40.12 -14.47
CA GLU A 776 4.68 -41.13 -13.41
C GLU A 776 5.82 -42.12 -13.61
N ALA A 777 5.95 -42.66 -14.83
CA ALA A 777 7.06 -43.56 -15.19
C ALA A 777 8.44 -42.89 -15.03
N TYR A 778 8.55 -41.59 -15.34
CA TYR A 778 9.79 -40.85 -15.09
C TYR A 778 10.09 -40.73 -13.60
N GLN A 779 9.10 -40.45 -12.76
CA GLN A 779 9.30 -40.27 -11.31
C GLN A 779 9.66 -41.57 -10.60
N GLU A 780 9.14 -42.72 -11.04
CA GLU A 780 9.48 -44.03 -10.49
C GLU A 780 10.95 -44.39 -10.72
N ASN A 781 11.46 -44.20 -11.93
CA ASN A 781 12.85 -44.45 -12.26
C ASN A 781 13.33 -43.55 -13.43
N PRO A 782 13.88 -42.36 -13.14
CA PRO A 782 14.30 -41.41 -14.15
C PRO A 782 15.36 -41.97 -15.11
N GLU A 783 16.32 -42.76 -14.59
CA GLU A 783 17.41 -43.33 -15.39
C GLU A 783 16.90 -44.35 -16.39
N ALA A 784 16.06 -45.30 -15.94
CA ALA A 784 15.46 -46.30 -16.81
C ALA A 784 14.48 -45.67 -17.82
N TYR A 785 13.75 -44.63 -17.42
CA TYR A 785 12.86 -43.90 -18.33
C TYR A 785 13.65 -43.20 -19.43
N LEU A 786 14.69 -42.45 -19.08
CA LEU A 786 15.51 -41.70 -20.05
C LEU A 786 16.35 -42.64 -20.94
N ALA A 787 16.74 -43.82 -20.46
CA ALA A 787 17.36 -44.85 -21.30
C ALA A 787 16.41 -45.36 -22.39
N LYS A 788 15.10 -45.48 -22.08
CA LYS A 788 14.06 -45.89 -23.04
C LYS A 788 13.53 -44.73 -23.90
N ASN A 789 13.56 -43.51 -23.37
CA ASN A 789 13.02 -42.30 -23.99
C ASN A 789 14.09 -41.19 -23.96
N PRO A 790 15.14 -41.29 -24.79
CA PRO A 790 16.26 -40.37 -24.74
C PRO A 790 15.83 -38.94 -25.12
N LEU A 791 16.21 -37.98 -24.28
CA LEU A 791 16.02 -36.55 -24.54
C LEU A 791 17.35 -35.89 -24.89
N THR A 792 17.40 -35.17 -26.01
CA THR A 792 18.65 -34.52 -26.47
C THR A 792 18.79 -33.11 -25.90
N VAL A 793 19.95 -32.80 -25.31
CA VAL A 793 20.30 -31.45 -24.86
C VAL A 793 20.72 -30.61 -26.08
N LYS A 794 19.94 -29.57 -26.40
CA LYS A 794 20.18 -28.67 -27.54
C LYS A 794 20.91 -27.36 -27.19
N ASP A 795 21.06 -27.05 -25.90
CA ASP A 795 21.70 -25.84 -25.39
C ASP A 795 23.00 -26.22 -24.66
N ASP A 796 24.15 -25.72 -25.11
CA ASP A 796 25.46 -26.15 -24.62
C ASP A 796 25.66 -25.85 -23.13
N LEU A 797 25.16 -24.71 -22.64
CA LEU A 797 25.21 -24.37 -21.21
C LEU A 797 24.50 -25.41 -20.31
N LEU A 798 23.48 -26.11 -20.82
CA LEU A 798 22.81 -27.17 -20.05
C LEU A 798 23.64 -28.45 -19.92
N LYS A 799 24.67 -28.66 -20.78
CA LYS A 799 25.60 -29.81 -20.64
C LYS A 799 26.46 -29.71 -19.39
N PHE A 800 26.68 -28.49 -18.91
CA PHE A 800 27.45 -28.20 -17.70
C PHE A 800 26.57 -28.05 -16.46
N ASN A 801 25.26 -28.34 -16.57
CA ASN A 801 24.35 -28.32 -15.43
C ASN A 801 24.53 -29.59 -14.58
N ARG A 802 25.58 -29.58 -13.76
CA ARG A 802 25.96 -30.66 -12.83
C ARG A 802 25.29 -30.46 -11.46
N PRO A 803 25.08 -31.54 -10.68
CA PRO A 803 24.60 -31.40 -9.30
C PRO A 803 25.49 -30.45 -8.49
N ARG A 804 24.85 -29.61 -7.69
CA ARG A 804 25.56 -28.70 -6.79
C ARG A 804 26.20 -29.44 -5.63
N THR A 805 27.46 -29.11 -5.36
CA THR A 805 28.17 -29.49 -4.13
C THR A 805 28.46 -28.23 -3.33
N GLU A 806 27.84 -28.08 -2.15
CA GLU A 806 28.16 -26.98 -1.24
C GLU A 806 29.50 -27.28 -0.55
N TRP A 807 30.60 -26.93 -1.22
CA TRP A 807 31.95 -27.19 -0.75
C TRP A 807 32.24 -26.47 0.57
N LYS A 808 32.78 -27.18 1.55
CA LYS A 808 33.25 -26.59 2.80
C LYS A 808 34.76 -26.42 2.81
N LEU A 809 35.24 -25.44 3.59
CA LEU A 809 36.67 -25.15 3.71
C LEU A 809 37.43 -26.39 4.19
N GLU A 810 36.89 -27.10 5.17
CA GLU A 810 37.52 -28.28 5.79
C GLU A 810 37.66 -29.45 4.81
N GLU A 811 36.77 -29.55 3.81
CA GLU A 811 36.77 -30.63 2.81
C GLU A 811 37.86 -30.45 1.75
N LEU A 812 38.25 -29.19 1.49
CA LEU A 812 39.17 -28.82 0.42
C LEU A 812 40.54 -28.34 0.94
N ALA A 813 40.63 -27.84 2.18
CA ALA A 813 41.85 -27.22 2.70
C ALA A 813 43.09 -28.12 2.62
N ASP A 814 42.96 -29.40 2.97
CA ASP A 814 44.11 -30.32 2.92
C ASP A 814 44.53 -30.66 1.49
N ALA A 815 43.58 -30.75 0.56
CA ALA A 815 43.89 -30.94 -0.86
C ALA A 815 44.57 -29.70 -1.47
N VAL A 816 44.20 -28.50 -1.02
CA VAL A 816 44.85 -27.26 -1.43
C VAL A 816 46.28 -27.18 -0.89
N LYS A 817 46.52 -27.56 0.37
CA LYS A 817 47.90 -27.64 0.91
C LYS A 817 48.74 -28.65 0.14
N GLU A 818 48.17 -29.81 -0.18
CA GLU A 818 48.85 -30.83 -0.98
C GLU A 818 49.19 -30.31 -2.39
N MET A 819 48.24 -29.65 -3.05
CA MET A 819 48.43 -28.98 -4.32
C MET A 819 49.59 -27.97 -4.26
N GLU A 820 49.69 -27.17 -3.19
CA GLU A 820 50.80 -26.23 -3.02
C GLU A 820 52.16 -26.92 -2.81
N MET A 821 52.19 -28.07 -2.16
CA MET A 821 53.43 -28.80 -1.92
C MET A 821 53.90 -29.53 -3.18
N LYS A 822 52.99 -30.22 -3.87
CA LYS A 822 53.32 -31.15 -4.96
C LYS A 822 53.21 -30.54 -6.36
N GLY A 823 52.39 -29.51 -6.56
CA GLY A 823 52.10 -28.95 -7.88
C GLY A 823 51.35 -29.93 -8.79
N GLY A 824 51.63 -29.88 -10.10
CA GLY A 824 51.07 -30.81 -11.09
C GLY A 824 49.63 -30.52 -11.52
N ARG A 825 49.09 -29.32 -11.26
CA ARG A 825 47.76 -28.91 -11.73
C ARG A 825 47.75 -28.50 -13.20
N ASN A 826 46.58 -28.46 -13.82
CA ASN A 826 46.43 -28.11 -15.23
C ASN A 826 46.12 -26.62 -15.40
N PHE A 827 47.05 -25.90 -16.04
CA PHE A 827 46.91 -24.45 -16.29
C PHE A 827 45.72 -24.11 -17.20
N ALA A 828 45.52 -24.86 -18.28
CA ALA A 828 44.45 -24.61 -19.24
C ALA A 828 43.07 -24.86 -18.61
N ASN A 829 42.94 -25.95 -17.84
CA ASN A 829 41.71 -26.26 -17.11
C ASN A 829 41.42 -25.19 -16.04
N GLY A 830 42.42 -24.80 -15.25
CA GLY A 830 42.26 -23.74 -14.24
C GLY A 830 41.83 -22.40 -14.85
N LYS A 831 42.41 -22.03 -16.00
CA LYS A 831 41.99 -20.86 -16.79
C LYS A 831 40.55 -20.98 -17.31
N GLN A 832 40.15 -22.17 -17.76
CA GLN A 832 38.78 -22.43 -18.20
C GLN A 832 37.79 -22.33 -17.03
N MET A 833 38.12 -22.91 -15.87
CA MET A 833 37.29 -22.85 -14.67
C MET A 833 37.15 -21.42 -14.14
N PHE A 834 38.15 -20.55 -14.35
CA PHE A 834 38.05 -19.12 -14.03
C PHE A 834 36.98 -18.40 -14.88
N THR A 835 36.73 -18.92 -16.10
CA THR A 835 35.67 -18.42 -16.98
C THR A 835 34.32 -19.05 -16.63
N VAL A 836 34.28 -20.38 -16.42
CA VAL A 836 33.05 -21.12 -16.04
C VAL A 836 32.50 -20.63 -14.70
N GLY A 837 33.38 -20.41 -13.71
CA GLY A 837 33.05 -19.81 -12.42
C GLY A 837 32.66 -18.33 -12.51
N THR A 838 32.67 -17.73 -13.71
CA THR A 838 32.32 -16.32 -13.97
C THR A 838 33.25 -15.31 -13.28
N CYS A 839 34.39 -15.74 -12.75
CA CYS A 839 35.35 -14.87 -12.06
C CYS A 839 35.89 -13.77 -12.98
N ILE A 840 36.11 -14.11 -14.26
CA ILE A 840 36.60 -13.18 -15.30
C ILE A 840 35.67 -11.99 -15.57
N ALA A 841 34.37 -12.11 -15.25
CA ALA A 841 33.39 -11.05 -15.47
C ALA A 841 33.60 -9.86 -14.53
N CYS A 842 34.20 -10.09 -13.36
CA CYS A 842 34.44 -9.04 -12.36
C CYS A 842 35.92 -8.78 -12.11
N HIS A 843 36.78 -9.80 -12.21
CA HIS A 843 38.17 -9.71 -11.82
C HIS A 843 39.13 -9.64 -13.00
N LYS A 844 40.10 -8.73 -12.90
CA LYS A 844 41.23 -8.65 -13.79
C LYS A 844 42.28 -9.66 -13.36
N PHE A 845 42.78 -10.45 -14.30
CA PHE A 845 43.76 -11.50 -14.01
C PHE A 845 44.64 -11.80 -15.21
N GLY A 846 45.96 -11.71 -15.07
CA GLY A 846 46.90 -11.98 -16.16
C GLY A 846 46.69 -11.07 -17.40
N GLY A 847 46.18 -9.85 -17.19
CA GLY A 847 45.85 -8.90 -18.26
C GLY A 847 44.49 -9.12 -18.94
N GLN A 848 43.67 -10.07 -18.48
CA GLN A 848 42.34 -10.37 -19.02
C GLN A 848 41.25 -10.10 -17.97
N GLY A 849 39.99 -9.98 -18.38
CA GLY A 849 38.85 -9.73 -17.49
C GLY A 849 38.54 -8.26 -17.21
N ALA A 850 37.54 -8.02 -16.36
CA ALA A 850 37.08 -6.67 -16.01
C ALA A 850 37.72 -6.16 -14.71
N GLU A 851 37.76 -4.83 -14.53
CA GLU A 851 38.31 -4.20 -13.31
C GLU A 851 37.20 -3.69 -12.39
N PHE A 852 36.17 -4.52 -12.17
CA PHE A 852 35.10 -4.22 -11.21
C PHE A 852 35.49 -4.65 -9.79
N GLY A 853 36.03 -5.86 -9.66
CA GLY A 853 36.65 -6.38 -8.44
C GLY A 853 38.18 -6.22 -8.45
N PRO A 854 38.85 -6.63 -7.36
CA PRO A 854 40.31 -6.60 -7.26
C PRO A 854 41.03 -7.29 -8.43
N ASP A 855 42.15 -6.71 -8.89
CA ASP A 855 43.09 -7.38 -9.79
C ASP A 855 43.77 -8.53 -9.06
N LEU A 856 43.37 -9.76 -9.41
CA LEU A 856 43.84 -10.98 -8.75
C LEU A 856 45.30 -11.30 -9.09
N THR A 857 45.92 -10.58 -10.03
CA THR A 857 47.37 -10.71 -10.27
C THR A 857 48.17 -10.08 -9.11
N LYS A 858 47.51 -9.23 -8.32
CA LYS A 858 48.09 -8.42 -7.23
C LYS A 858 47.53 -8.83 -5.86
N LEU A 859 47.37 -10.14 -5.61
CA LEU A 859 46.96 -10.63 -4.28
C LEU A 859 47.89 -10.07 -3.19
N ASP A 860 47.32 -9.36 -2.21
CA ASP A 860 48.07 -8.77 -1.12
C ASP A 860 48.70 -9.88 -0.24
N PRO A 861 50.04 -9.97 -0.16
CA PRO A 861 50.72 -11.00 0.62
C PRO A 861 50.45 -10.89 2.14
N LYS A 862 49.91 -9.77 2.62
CA LYS A 862 49.46 -9.63 4.02
C LYS A 862 48.14 -10.34 4.29
N VAL A 863 47.29 -10.48 3.27
CA VAL A 863 45.95 -11.07 3.35
C VAL A 863 45.97 -12.54 2.91
N PHE A 864 46.64 -12.84 1.79
CA PHE A 864 46.70 -14.18 1.22
C PHE A 864 48.11 -14.76 1.40
N LYS A 865 48.26 -15.66 2.37
CA LYS A 865 49.53 -16.33 2.69
C LYS A 865 49.63 -17.72 2.05
N SER A 866 48.49 -18.30 1.70
CA SER A 866 48.34 -19.61 1.07
C SER A 866 47.13 -19.63 0.12
N GLY A 867 47.06 -20.65 -0.73
CA GLY A 867 45.90 -20.98 -1.54
C GLY A 867 44.67 -21.34 -0.70
N VAL A 868 44.85 -21.75 0.57
CA VAL A 868 43.73 -21.97 1.49
C VAL A 868 43.03 -20.64 1.81
N ASP A 869 43.79 -19.54 1.95
CA ASP A 869 43.22 -18.21 2.17
C ASP A 869 42.41 -17.74 0.94
N VAL A 870 42.87 -18.10 -0.27
CA VAL A 870 42.13 -17.84 -1.52
C VAL A 870 40.84 -18.65 -1.54
N LEU A 871 40.91 -19.95 -1.25
CA LEU A 871 39.74 -20.82 -1.16
C LEU A 871 38.71 -20.27 -0.17
N GLU A 872 39.15 -19.84 1.01
CA GLU A 872 38.26 -19.31 2.03
C GLU A 872 37.52 -18.04 1.57
N HIS A 873 38.19 -17.12 0.88
CA HIS A 873 37.55 -15.92 0.35
C HIS A 873 36.65 -16.19 -0.86
N VAL A 874 36.91 -17.27 -1.62
CA VAL A 874 36.01 -17.70 -2.71
C VAL A 874 34.75 -18.39 -2.15
N LEU A 875 34.89 -19.17 -1.07
CA LEU A 875 33.76 -19.81 -0.38
C LEU A 875 32.91 -18.82 0.41
N ASP A 876 33.53 -17.83 1.08
CA ASP A 876 32.84 -16.76 1.79
C ASP A 876 33.33 -15.37 1.35
N PRO A 877 32.85 -14.85 0.21
CA PRO A 877 33.26 -13.55 -0.31
C PRO A 877 32.93 -12.36 0.59
N ALA A 878 32.02 -12.54 1.55
CA ALA A 878 31.65 -11.51 2.53
C ALA A 878 32.57 -11.49 3.76
N LYS A 879 33.44 -12.49 3.94
CA LYS A 879 34.35 -12.60 5.10
C LYS A 879 35.20 -11.34 5.30
N LYS A 880 35.68 -10.77 4.19
CA LYS A 880 36.41 -9.50 4.18
C LYS A 880 36.18 -8.76 2.86
N ILE A 881 35.47 -7.64 2.95
CA ILE A 881 35.18 -6.76 1.80
C ILE A 881 35.99 -5.48 1.97
N ASP A 882 36.92 -5.22 1.06
CA ASP A 882 37.64 -3.94 0.97
C ASP A 882 36.63 -2.81 0.71
N ASP A 883 36.78 -1.68 1.40
CA ASP A 883 35.85 -0.54 1.33
C ASP A 883 35.65 -0.04 -0.10
N LYS A 884 36.67 -0.16 -0.96
CA LYS A 884 36.59 0.23 -2.38
C LYS A 884 35.55 -0.59 -3.17
N TYR A 885 35.30 -1.83 -2.76
CA TYR A 885 34.40 -2.76 -3.46
C TYR A 885 33.11 -3.05 -2.65
N ALA A 886 32.86 -2.30 -1.58
CA ALA A 886 31.71 -2.50 -0.72
C ALA A 886 30.42 -1.94 -1.34
N ALA A 887 29.35 -2.73 -1.29
CA ALA A 887 28.01 -2.27 -1.60
C ALA A 887 27.39 -1.50 -0.41
N TYR A 888 26.51 -0.57 -0.72
CA TYR A 888 25.76 0.24 0.23
C TYR A 888 24.27 0.13 -0.05
N ARG A 889 23.48 0.01 1.03
CA ARG A 889 22.03 0.11 1.04
C ARG A 889 21.64 1.58 1.27
N PHE A 890 20.87 2.13 0.34
CA PHE A 890 20.30 3.47 0.38
C PHE A 890 18.79 3.35 0.57
N VAL A 891 18.25 3.95 1.63
CA VAL A 891 16.81 4.19 1.76
C VAL A 891 16.56 5.62 1.33
N LEU A 892 15.67 5.81 0.36
CA LEU A 892 15.31 7.12 -0.15
C LEU A 892 14.13 7.71 0.64
N THR A 893 13.91 9.02 0.54
CA THR A 893 12.81 9.73 1.21
C THR A 893 11.41 9.32 0.71
N ASP A 894 11.34 8.57 -0.40
CA ASP A 894 10.10 7.94 -0.92
C ASP A 894 9.99 6.45 -0.54
N ASP A 895 10.73 6.02 0.48
CA ASP A 895 10.83 4.65 1.00
C ASP A 895 11.38 3.61 0.01
N LYS A 896 11.87 4.02 -1.16
CA LYS A 896 12.56 3.10 -2.08
C LYS A 896 13.92 2.72 -1.50
N VAL A 897 14.25 1.44 -1.62
CA VAL A 897 15.55 0.91 -1.24
C VAL A 897 16.37 0.64 -2.50
N VAL A 898 17.61 1.11 -2.52
CA VAL A 898 18.56 0.88 -3.60
C VAL A 898 19.82 0.27 -3.01
N LEU A 899 20.35 -0.79 -3.62
CA LEU A 899 21.61 -1.43 -3.23
C LEU A 899 22.61 -1.24 -4.35
N GLY A 900 23.80 -0.70 -4.06
CA GLY A 900 24.84 -0.55 -5.08
C GLY A 900 26.19 -0.13 -4.52
N MET A 901 27.24 -0.30 -5.32
CA MET A 901 28.60 0.14 -4.98
C MET A 901 28.80 1.60 -5.34
N ILE A 902 29.37 2.39 -4.44
CA ILE A 902 29.66 3.81 -4.67
C ILE A 902 30.89 3.91 -5.57
N VAL A 903 30.73 4.54 -6.74
CA VAL A 903 31.85 4.78 -7.67
C VAL A 903 32.33 6.23 -7.66
N GLU A 904 31.47 7.16 -7.26
CA GLU A 904 31.82 8.58 -7.13
C GLU A 904 30.89 9.23 -6.10
N GLU A 905 31.44 10.08 -5.24
CA GLU A 905 30.66 10.93 -4.35
C GLU A 905 31.20 12.36 -4.40
N LYS A 906 30.44 13.25 -5.03
CA LYS A 906 30.86 14.64 -5.26
C LYS A 906 29.65 15.56 -5.43
N ASP A 907 29.78 16.82 -5.03
CA ASP A 907 28.81 17.89 -5.30
C ASP A 907 27.36 17.57 -4.82
N GLY A 908 27.23 16.83 -3.71
CA GLY A 908 25.93 16.44 -3.16
C GLY A 908 25.21 15.32 -3.92
N VAL A 909 25.90 14.63 -4.82
CA VAL A 909 25.41 13.47 -5.57
C VAL A 909 26.28 12.25 -5.28
N VAL A 910 25.63 11.12 -5.02
CA VAL A 910 26.25 9.80 -4.89
C VAL A 910 25.97 9.02 -6.18
N LYS A 911 27.02 8.61 -6.90
CA LYS A 911 26.90 7.75 -8.08
C LYS A 911 27.16 6.30 -7.69
N ILE A 912 26.23 5.43 -8.04
CA ILE A 912 26.29 4.02 -7.68
C ILE A 912 26.16 3.09 -8.89
N ILE A 913 26.74 1.90 -8.79
CA ILE A 913 26.52 0.78 -9.70
C ILE A 913 25.71 -0.30 -8.97
N GLU A 914 24.49 -0.54 -9.42
CA GLU A 914 23.58 -1.55 -8.83
C GLU A 914 23.90 -2.97 -9.31
N ASN A 915 24.28 -3.13 -10.59
CA ASN A 915 24.64 -4.42 -11.19
C ASN A 915 25.97 -4.30 -11.96
N PRO A 916 27.06 -4.92 -11.48
CA PRO A 916 28.37 -4.86 -12.12
C PRO A 916 28.50 -5.68 -13.39
N LEU A 917 27.64 -6.68 -13.55
CA LEU A 917 27.63 -7.54 -14.73
C LEU A 917 26.90 -6.88 -15.90
N ALA A 918 26.19 -5.78 -15.65
CA ALA A 918 25.58 -4.96 -16.68
C ALA A 918 26.56 -3.85 -17.13
N ASN A 919 26.65 -3.61 -18.44
CA ASN A 919 27.35 -2.44 -19.01
C ASN A 919 26.58 -1.11 -18.78
N ALA A 920 25.90 -0.97 -17.63
CA ALA A 920 25.01 0.14 -17.32
C ALA A 920 25.79 1.38 -16.84
N LYS A 921 25.27 2.58 -17.17
CA LYS A 921 25.81 3.84 -16.61
C LYS A 921 25.53 3.91 -15.11
N PRO A 922 26.43 4.51 -14.29
CA PRO A 922 26.18 4.72 -12.87
C PRO A 922 24.89 5.51 -12.64
N ARG A 923 24.09 5.09 -11.66
CA ARG A 923 22.89 5.81 -11.21
C ARG A 923 23.29 6.95 -10.29
N GLU A 924 22.74 8.12 -10.53
CA GLU A 924 22.93 9.29 -9.69
C GLU A 924 21.82 9.38 -8.63
N ILE A 925 22.19 9.52 -7.36
CA ILE A 925 21.29 9.74 -6.23
C ILE A 925 21.67 11.05 -5.55
N LYS A 926 20.73 11.98 -5.43
CA LYS A 926 20.97 13.23 -4.69
C LYS A 926 21.00 12.93 -3.20
N ARG A 927 21.97 13.50 -2.49
CA ARG A 927 22.14 13.27 -1.05
C ARG A 927 20.94 13.73 -0.22
N ALA A 928 20.20 14.73 -0.69
CA ALA A 928 18.95 15.20 -0.08
C ALA A 928 17.79 14.18 -0.15
N ASP A 929 17.85 13.26 -1.11
CA ASP A 929 16.82 12.24 -1.32
C ASP A 929 17.14 10.94 -0.52
N ILE A 930 18.26 10.90 0.21
CA ILE A 930 18.71 9.72 1.00
C ILE A 930 18.27 9.90 2.45
N ALA A 931 17.34 9.06 2.91
CA ALA A 931 16.90 8.97 4.30
C ALA A 931 17.87 8.13 5.16
N GLU A 932 18.46 7.07 4.61
CA GLU A 932 19.43 6.20 5.30
C GLU A 932 20.49 5.69 4.30
N GLN A 933 21.76 5.67 4.70
CA GLN A 933 22.85 5.02 3.96
C GLN A 933 23.61 4.08 4.90
N LYS A 934 23.67 2.79 4.56
CA LYS A 934 24.32 1.77 5.38
C LYS A 934 25.17 0.82 4.54
N LYS A 935 26.38 0.50 4.99
CA LYS A 935 27.24 -0.50 4.34
C LYS A 935 26.53 -1.87 4.36
N ALA A 936 26.49 -2.55 3.21
CA ALA A 936 25.89 -3.87 3.12
C ALA A 936 26.80 -4.92 3.77
N PRO A 937 26.24 -5.89 4.53
CA PRO A 937 27.02 -6.97 5.12
C PRO A 937 27.38 -8.08 4.11
N THR A 938 26.83 -8.04 2.91
CA THR A 938 27.02 -9.04 1.84
C THR A 938 27.96 -8.50 0.75
N SER A 939 28.65 -9.42 0.07
CA SER A 939 29.53 -9.09 -1.06
C SER A 939 28.74 -9.02 -2.37
N MET A 940 29.23 -8.28 -3.36
CA MET A 940 28.70 -8.36 -4.73
C MET A 940 29.23 -9.59 -5.49
N MET A 941 30.28 -10.23 -4.97
CA MET A 941 30.74 -11.54 -5.42
C MET A 941 29.83 -12.59 -4.77
N SER A 942 29.03 -13.28 -5.59
CA SER A 942 28.04 -14.25 -5.10
C SER A 942 28.69 -15.47 -4.47
N LYS A 943 27.94 -16.12 -3.57
CA LYS A 943 28.32 -17.42 -2.99
C LYS A 943 28.08 -18.57 -3.97
N GLY A 944 28.68 -19.71 -3.65
CA GLY A 944 28.52 -20.96 -4.39
C GLY A 944 29.20 -20.97 -5.76
N LEU A 945 30.22 -20.14 -5.99
CA LEU A 945 30.92 -20.05 -7.29
C LEU A 945 31.55 -21.38 -7.70
N LEU A 946 31.88 -22.22 -6.72
CA LEU A 946 32.50 -23.53 -6.89
C LEU A 946 31.49 -24.69 -6.99
N ASP A 947 30.19 -24.45 -6.75
CA ASP A 947 29.23 -25.53 -6.49
C ASP A 947 29.04 -26.49 -7.68
N LYS A 948 29.30 -26.01 -8.89
CA LYS A 948 29.19 -26.81 -10.12
C LYS A 948 30.51 -27.44 -10.56
N LEU A 949 31.61 -27.16 -9.85
CA LEU A 949 32.93 -27.67 -10.15
C LEU A 949 33.19 -28.97 -9.38
N SER A 950 33.87 -29.91 -10.03
CA SER A 950 34.41 -31.10 -9.37
C SER A 950 35.56 -30.69 -8.44
N ARG A 951 35.92 -31.58 -7.49
CA ARG A 951 37.05 -31.33 -6.59
C ARG A 951 38.34 -30.97 -7.33
N ASP A 952 38.66 -31.69 -8.41
CA ASP A 952 39.88 -31.42 -9.20
C ASP A 952 39.80 -30.12 -9.98
N GLU A 953 38.63 -29.77 -10.53
CA GLU A 953 38.41 -28.48 -11.21
C GLU A 953 38.55 -27.30 -10.24
N VAL A 954 38.09 -27.45 -8.98
CA VAL A 954 38.31 -26.46 -7.93
C VAL A 954 39.81 -26.29 -7.66
N LEU A 955 40.56 -27.39 -7.56
CA LEU A 955 42.02 -27.32 -7.33
C LEU A 955 42.76 -26.69 -8.52
N ASP A 956 42.39 -27.01 -9.76
CA ASP A 956 42.97 -26.38 -10.94
C ASP A 956 42.67 -24.86 -10.99
N LEU A 957 41.44 -24.46 -10.65
CA LEU A 957 41.07 -23.04 -10.51
C LEU A 957 41.89 -22.33 -9.43
N LEU A 958 42.02 -22.93 -8.24
CA LEU A 958 42.79 -22.35 -7.15
C LEU A 958 44.28 -22.28 -7.47
N ALA A 959 44.85 -23.29 -8.13
CA ALA A 959 46.22 -23.23 -8.64
C ALA A 959 46.39 -22.10 -9.66
N TYR A 960 45.42 -21.90 -10.55
CA TYR A 960 45.40 -20.79 -11.51
C TYR A 960 45.44 -19.43 -10.81
N VAL A 961 44.57 -19.21 -9.82
CA VAL A 961 44.49 -17.95 -9.06
C VAL A 961 45.74 -17.75 -8.18
N TRP A 962 46.12 -18.75 -7.39
CA TRP A 962 47.25 -18.67 -6.47
C TRP A 962 48.60 -18.59 -7.20
N GLY A 963 48.72 -19.26 -8.34
CA GLY A 963 49.84 -19.17 -9.26
C GLY A 963 49.89 -17.86 -10.06
N ARG A 964 48.98 -16.90 -9.80
CA ARG A 964 48.93 -15.57 -10.42
C ARG A 964 48.89 -15.59 -11.96
N ALA A 965 48.24 -16.60 -12.53
CA ALA A 965 48.20 -16.86 -13.97
C ALA A 965 49.59 -17.02 -14.62
N ASP A 966 50.64 -17.33 -13.84
CA ASP A 966 51.96 -17.61 -14.38
C ASP A 966 52.06 -19.10 -14.77
N PRO A 967 52.09 -19.44 -16.08
CA PRO A 967 52.22 -20.84 -16.51
C PRO A 967 53.56 -21.47 -16.09
N LYS A 968 54.55 -20.66 -15.66
CA LYS A 968 55.84 -21.14 -15.12
C LYS A 968 55.82 -21.39 -13.62
N SER A 969 54.69 -21.14 -12.94
CA SER A 969 54.54 -21.43 -11.51
C SER A 969 54.74 -22.92 -11.23
N ARG A 970 55.39 -23.24 -10.10
CA ARG A 970 55.60 -24.61 -9.62
C ARG A 970 54.30 -25.39 -9.35
N LEU A 971 53.16 -24.70 -9.34
CA LEU A 971 51.84 -25.30 -9.17
C LEU A 971 51.40 -26.10 -10.40
N PHE A 972 51.97 -25.81 -11.58
CA PHE A 972 51.61 -26.47 -12.83
C PHE A 972 52.68 -27.50 -13.23
N GLY A 973 52.23 -28.64 -13.75
CA GLY A 973 53.10 -29.66 -14.33
C GLY A 973 53.23 -29.51 -15.84
N THR A 974 54.30 -30.07 -16.43
CA THR A 974 54.38 -30.28 -17.87
C THR A 974 53.50 -31.47 -18.27
N GLY A 975 52.21 -31.19 -18.50
CA GLY A 975 51.28 -32.09 -19.20
C GLY A 975 50.58 -33.14 -18.33
N HIS A 976 49.32 -32.86 -18.00
CA HIS A 976 48.29 -33.89 -17.89
C HIS A 976 47.07 -33.38 -18.69
N ASP A 977 46.89 -33.92 -19.89
CA ASP A 977 45.63 -33.79 -20.63
C ASP A 977 44.57 -34.61 -19.90
N HIS A 978 43.49 -33.94 -19.48
CA HIS A 978 42.28 -34.55 -18.93
C HIS A 978 41.13 -34.44 -19.91
#